data_AF-A0A814K8Y1-F1
#
_entry.id   AF-A0A814K8Y1-F1
#
_cell.length_a   1.000
_cell.length_b   1.000
_cell.length_c   1.000
_cell.angle_alpha   90.00
_cell.angle_beta   90.00
_cell.angle_gamma   90.00
#
_symmetry.space_group_name_H-M   'P 1'
#
loop_
_entity.id
_entity.type
_entity.pdbx_description
1 polymer ?
#
loop_
_entity_poly.entity_id
_entity_poly.type
_entity_poly.pdbx_seq_one_letter_code
_entity_poly.pdbx_strand_id
1 'polypeptide(L)'
;MLPPALSDKDKIYLREQFDKSQVLWLLDGYDEIVQNVPAHLQYLFEQLLNTPHHILTSRPYSNKLSYDVVMEITGFTNDNIGEYVKQFFDQITDESDNGSSTGKNLLDFLKLSTNIWGIAHIPVNLELICSLWADTDWSITRELTITQLYDKITEWLCRRYLEKQRNIETILMTKEDVYKTCHKELAFLESMAFNGMKTNTIILRPTLLKKALKDCECSLQDHPHLLNIGILKSFNRQAVGTKIETDKDHYFVHLSFQEYFAARYLVAALVDPPRPEAIEFLKCNKYNQRFGLVFPFVSGLLTESNSESCITTFWVTILGEPLDLVGLRHIQLVIVCVEETGANSNLRGRPELISYIIKWLKYSVFAESNATIKQLTESLKRSTSLAHEPAIIDLLIQLLQNKEPNVKANVCSLISKLPLTKTHSKLIHSLTTALRDENDYVRHRACDALGEMGDKAATSEVIRALLNALGDEEIGVRISACDALAKMSDKAATSEVIRALLNALGDEEVDVRISACDALQKMGDKAATSEVIRALINALGDENECVRSYACEALEKMGDKAATSEVIRALINALGDEVERVRYCACEAVWEMGDKAATSEVIRALINALGDEVERVRSYACLALGRMSDKAATSEVIRALLNALGDENECVR
;
A
#
# COMPACT_ATOMS: atom_id res chain seq x y z
N MET A 1 4.78 52.13 -12.49
CA MET A 1 3.47 52.65 -12.94
C MET A 1 2.42 51.65 -12.49
N LEU A 2 1.56 52.04 -11.55
CA LEU A 2 0.36 51.27 -11.21
C LEU A 2 -0.53 51.16 -12.47
N PRO A 3 -1.26 50.07 -12.68
CA PRO A 3 -2.15 49.95 -13.84
C PRO A 3 -3.20 51.09 -13.80
N PRO A 4 -3.67 51.57 -14.96
CA PRO A 4 -4.68 52.62 -15.00
C PRO A 4 -5.93 52.14 -14.25
N ALA A 5 -6.40 52.97 -13.32
CA ALA A 5 -7.61 52.70 -12.56
C ALA A 5 -8.76 52.42 -13.54
N LEU A 6 -9.40 51.25 -13.39
CA LEU A 6 -10.55 50.82 -14.17
C LEU A 6 -11.59 51.95 -14.29
N SER A 7 -12.19 52.10 -15.48
CA SER A 7 -13.26 53.09 -15.66
C SER A 7 -14.46 52.73 -14.78
N ASP A 8 -15.26 53.71 -14.38
CA ASP A 8 -16.43 53.44 -13.53
C ASP A 8 -17.47 52.55 -14.23
N LYS A 9 -17.51 52.58 -15.57
CA LYS A 9 -18.28 51.65 -16.39
C LYS A 9 -17.79 50.21 -16.24
N ASP A 10 -16.47 50.00 -16.31
CA ASP A 10 -15.89 48.67 -16.15
C ASP A 10 -16.04 48.16 -14.72
N LYS A 11 -15.99 49.03 -13.70
CA LYS A 11 -16.26 48.65 -12.30
C LYS A 11 -17.71 48.23 -12.09
N ILE A 12 -18.66 48.91 -12.73
CA ILE A 12 -20.09 48.56 -12.66
C ILE A 12 -20.33 47.24 -13.40
N TYR A 13 -19.80 47.09 -14.62
CA TYR A 13 -19.89 45.85 -15.38
C TYR A 13 -19.25 44.67 -14.63
N LEU A 14 -18.07 44.86 -14.03
CA LEU A 14 -17.44 43.84 -13.18
C LEU A 14 -18.29 43.51 -11.95
N ARG A 15 -18.94 44.49 -11.30
CA ARG A 15 -19.85 44.23 -10.18
C ARG A 15 -21.13 43.50 -10.59
N GLU A 16 -21.64 43.77 -11.79
CA GLU A 16 -22.83 43.11 -12.33
C GLU A 16 -22.53 41.69 -12.83
N GLN A 17 -21.34 41.45 -13.40
CA GLN A 17 -20.92 40.12 -13.89
C GLN A 17 -20.31 39.23 -12.79
N PHE A 18 -19.73 39.82 -11.74
CA PHE A 18 -19.17 39.11 -10.59
C PHE A 18 -20.00 39.33 -9.33
N ASP A 19 -21.26 38.89 -9.36
CA ASP A 19 -21.98 38.66 -8.11
C ASP A 19 -21.25 37.59 -7.31
N LYS A 20 -20.64 37.99 -6.19
CA LYS A 20 -19.84 37.10 -5.32
C LYS A 20 -20.64 35.89 -4.81
N SER A 21 -21.97 35.97 -4.79
CA SER A 21 -22.85 34.88 -4.39
C SER A 21 -23.12 33.85 -5.49
N GLN A 22 -22.78 34.15 -6.75
CA GLN A 22 -23.03 33.29 -7.91
C GLN A 22 -21.75 32.82 -8.61
N VAL A 23 -20.58 33.29 -8.17
CA VAL A 23 -19.28 32.95 -8.77
C VAL A 23 -18.55 31.93 -7.91
N LEU A 24 -18.20 30.79 -8.51
CA LEU A 24 -17.28 29.80 -7.95
C LEU A 24 -15.86 30.06 -8.47
N TRP A 25 -14.91 30.30 -7.57
CA TRP A 25 -13.50 30.43 -7.92
C TRP A 25 -12.82 29.06 -7.93
N LEU A 26 -12.16 28.70 -9.03
CA LEU A 26 -11.32 27.51 -9.12
C LEU A 26 -9.85 27.97 -9.12
N LEU A 27 -9.17 27.76 -8.01
CA LEU A 27 -7.77 28.13 -7.79
C LEU A 27 -6.89 26.88 -7.88
N ASP A 28 -6.31 26.63 -9.05
CA ASP A 28 -5.46 25.46 -9.27
C ASP A 28 -3.99 25.75 -8.91
N GLY A 29 -3.34 24.86 -8.15
CA GLY A 29 -1.90 24.92 -7.87
C GLY A 29 -1.47 25.92 -6.79
N TYR A 30 -2.21 26.00 -5.68
CA TYR A 30 -1.85 26.86 -4.53
C TYR A 30 -0.43 26.66 -4.02
N ASP A 31 0.05 25.42 -4.03
CA ASP A 31 1.40 25.07 -3.57
C ASP A 31 2.51 25.73 -4.40
N GLU A 32 2.22 26.10 -5.65
CA GLU A 32 3.20 26.70 -6.56
C GLU A 32 3.43 28.19 -6.28
N ILE A 33 2.46 28.87 -5.67
CA ILE A 33 2.48 30.33 -5.47
C ILE A 33 2.66 30.76 -4.01
N VAL A 34 2.22 29.94 -3.04
CA VAL A 34 2.17 30.33 -1.62
C VAL A 34 3.54 30.71 -1.03
N GLN A 35 4.61 30.12 -1.53
CA GLN A 35 5.96 30.37 -1.02
C GLN A 35 6.56 31.69 -1.53
N ASN A 36 6.02 32.26 -2.62
CA ASN A 36 6.58 33.46 -3.25
C ASN A 36 5.51 34.25 -4.03
N VAL A 37 4.44 34.66 -3.34
CA VAL A 37 3.39 35.48 -3.96
C VAL A 37 3.96 36.86 -4.28
N PRO A 38 3.93 37.33 -5.55
CA PRO A 38 4.37 38.67 -5.89
C PRO A 38 3.59 39.73 -5.10
N ALA A 39 4.28 40.74 -4.55
CA ALA A 39 3.67 41.76 -3.69
C ALA A 39 2.45 42.47 -4.32
N HIS A 40 2.40 42.59 -5.64
CA HIS A 40 1.27 43.20 -6.36
C HIS A 40 0.03 42.29 -6.47
N LEU A 41 0.18 40.97 -6.25
CA LEU A 41 -0.91 39.99 -6.26
C LEU A 41 -1.36 39.58 -4.87
N GLN A 42 -0.58 39.90 -3.83
CA GLN A 42 -0.87 39.48 -2.45
C GLN A 42 -2.26 39.90 -1.98
N TYR A 43 -2.62 41.17 -2.20
CA TYR A 43 -3.95 41.68 -1.86
C TYR A 43 -5.07 40.96 -2.64
N LEU A 44 -4.90 40.77 -3.95
CA LEU A 44 -5.88 40.07 -4.77
C LEU A 44 -6.09 38.63 -4.28
N PHE A 45 -5.00 37.94 -3.97
CA PHE A 45 -5.03 36.56 -3.51
C PHE A 45 -5.71 36.42 -2.15
N GLU A 46 -5.41 37.31 -1.20
CA GLU A 46 -6.13 37.40 0.09
C GLU A 46 -7.63 37.65 -0.09
N GLN A 47 -8.03 38.51 -1.03
CA GLN A 47 -9.44 38.76 -1.31
C GLN A 47 -10.14 37.54 -1.94
N LEU A 48 -9.46 36.76 -2.78
CA LEU A 48 -10.00 35.55 -3.40
C LEU A 48 -10.25 34.44 -2.36
N LEU A 49 -9.31 34.24 -1.42
CA LEU A 49 -9.48 33.25 -0.35
C LEU A 49 -10.60 33.61 0.65
N ASN A 50 -11.00 34.89 0.71
CA ASN A 50 -12.12 35.35 1.52
C ASN A 50 -13.48 35.27 0.79
N THR A 51 -13.53 34.74 -0.43
CA THR A 51 -14.81 34.57 -1.15
C THR A 51 -15.58 33.35 -0.61
N PRO A 52 -16.92 33.43 -0.56
CA PRO A 52 -17.75 32.37 0.03
C PRO A 52 -17.76 31.06 -0.78
N HIS A 53 -17.43 31.12 -2.08
CA HIS A 53 -17.43 29.97 -2.99
C HIS A 53 -16.11 29.89 -3.74
N HIS A 54 -15.20 29.06 -3.23
CA HIS A 54 -13.96 28.74 -3.92
C HIS A 54 -13.55 27.28 -3.70
N ILE A 55 -12.92 26.69 -4.72
CA ILE A 55 -12.21 25.43 -4.65
C ILE A 55 -10.75 25.75 -4.88
N LEU A 56 -9.90 25.26 -3.99
CA LEU A 56 -8.46 25.41 -4.08
C LEU A 56 -7.83 24.04 -4.20
N THR A 57 -7.04 23.83 -5.24
CA THR A 57 -6.23 22.62 -5.38
C THR A 57 -4.81 22.91 -4.90
N SER A 58 -4.19 21.91 -4.31
CA SER A 58 -2.83 21.98 -3.82
C SER A 58 -2.27 20.58 -3.69
N ARG A 59 -0.96 20.43 -3.85
CA ARG A 59 -0.30 19.19 -3.41
C ARG A 59 -0.41 19.06 -1.87
N PRO A 60 -0.68 17.86 -1.31
CA PRO A 60 -1.06 17.67 0.10
C PRO A 60 -0.09 18.27 1.13
N TYR A 61 1.20 18.29 0.79
CA TYR A 61 2.29 18.66 1.69
C TYR A 61 2.58 20.17 1.75
N SER A 62 1.98 20.97 0.88
CA SER A 62 2.23 22.42 0.80
C SER A 62 1.02 23.26 1.17
N ASN A 63 -0.11 22.62 1.48
CA ASN A 63 -1.29 23.31 1.96
C ASN A 63 -1.21 23.54 3.47
N LYS A 64 -1.39 24.80 3.89
CA LYS A 64 -1.44 25.22 5.30
C LYS A 64 -2.81 25.80 5.69
N LEU A 65 -3.75 25.83 4.75
CA LEU A 65 -5.07 26.41 4.95
C LEU A 65 -5.98 25.39 5.64
N SER A 66 -6.86 25.89 6.50
CA SER A 66 -7.90 25.10 7.16
C SER A 66 -9.23 25.43 6.51
N TYR A 67 -9.96 24.41 6.06
CA TYR A 67 -11.22 24.52 5.34
C TYR A 67 -12.27 23.58 5.95
N ASP A 68 -13.55 23.93 5.81
CA ASP A 68 -14.67 23.13 6.32
C ASP A 68 -14.77 21.75 5.64
N VAL A 69 -14.38 21.69 4.36
CA VAL A 69 -14.34 20.45 3.56
C VAL A 69 -12.99 20.33 2.89
N VAL A 70 -12.31 19.21 3.13
CA VAL A 70 -11.06 18.84 2.47
C VAL A 70 -11.32 17.56 1.68
N MET A 71 -11.11 17.61 0.37
CA MET A 71 -11.19 16.44 -0.51
C MET A 71 -9.79 16.08 -0.98
N GLU A 72 -9.43 14.81 -0.87
CA GLU A 72 -8.18 14.26 -1.40
C GLU A 72 -8.48 13.45 -2.66
N ILE A 73 -7.70 13.68 -3.72
CA ILE A 73 -7.73 12.81 -4.90
C ILE A 73 -7.04 11.51 -4.50
N THR A 74 -7.82 10.47 -4.20
CA THR A 74 -7.33 9.17 -3.71
C THR A 74 -6.53 8.37 -4.75
N GLY A 75 -6.46 8.86 -6.00
CA GLY A 75 -5.61 8.32 -7.05
C GLY A 75 -6.05 6.93 -7.54
N PHE A 76 -5.11 6.20 -8.14
CA PHE A 76 -5.29 4.85 -8.64
C PHE A 76 -5.24 3.86 -7.47
N THR A 77 -6.32 3.12 -7.21
CA THR A 77 -6.48 2.32 -5.98
C THR A 77 -5.89 0.91 -6.09
N ASN A 78 -5.79 0.20 -4.96
CA ASN A 78 -5.45 -1.23 -4.93
C ASN A 78 -6.36 -2.07 -5.85
N ASP A 79 -7.66 -1.74 -5.88
CA ASP A 79 -8.64 -2.44 -6.72
C ASP A 79 -8.39 -2.14 -8.20
N ASN A 80 -8.04 -0.89 -8.54
CA ASN A 80 -7.66 -0.54 -9.92
C ASN A 80 -6.39 -1.28 -10.38
N ILE A 81 -5.41 -1.49 -9.50
CA ILE A 81 -4.23 -2.32 -9.83
C ILE A 81 -4.68 -3.75 -10.16
N GLY A 82 -5.52 -4.34 -9.30
CA GLY A 82 -6.05 -5.69 -9.50
C GLY A 82 -6.80 -5.84 -10.83
N GLU A 83 -7.69 -4.90 -11.13
CA GLU A 83 -8.48 -4.87 -12.35
C GLU A 83 -7.60 -4.67 -13.60
N TYR A 84 -6.67 -3.72 -13.56
CA TYR A 84 -5.78 -3.45 -14.69
C TYR A 84 -4.88 -4.64 -15.02
N VAL A 85 -4.26 -5.26 -14.01
CA VAL A 85 -3.42 -6.45 -14.22
C VAL A 85 -4.23 -7.56 -14.87
N LYS A 86 -5.45 -7.82 -14.38
CA LYS A 86 -6.34 -8.81 -14.98
C LYS A 86 -6.63 -8.49 -16.45
N GLN A 87 -7.12 -7.28 -16.74
CA GLN A 87 -7.45 -6.86 -18.10
C GLN A 87 -6.25 -6.92 -19.05
N PHE A 88 -5.05 -6.53 -18.58
CA PHE A 88 -3.84 -6.57 -19.39
C PHE A 88 -3.48 -7.99 -19.83
N PHE A 89 -3.46 -8.94 -18.88
CA PHE A 89 -3.08 -10.32 -19.18
C PHE A 89 -4.17 -11.06 -19.97
N ASP A 90 -5.45 -10.77 -19.72
CA ASP A 90 -6.57 -11.32 -20.50
C ASP A 90 -6.50 -10.91 -21.98
N GLN A 91 -5.93 -9.73 -22.30
CA GLN A 91 -5.80 -9.26 -23.68
C GLN A 91 -4.63 -9.86 -24.46
N ILE A 92 -3.57 -10.31 -23.79
CA ILE A 92 -2.34 -10.81 -24.44
C ILE A 92 -2.23 -12.33 -24.47
N THR A 93 -3.06 -13.06 -23.73
CA THR A 93 -3.11 -14.53 -23.78
C THR A 93 -4.30 -15.03 -24.57
N ASP A 94 -4.08 -15.89 -25.56
CA ASP A 94 -5.15 -16.65 -26.21
C ASP A 94 -5.91 -17.49 -25.15
N GLU A 95 -7.21 -17.70 -25.36
CA GLU A 95 -8.21 -18.29 -24.42
C GLU A 95 -7.87 -19.69 -23.83
N SER A 96 -6.69 -20.26 -24.08
CA SER A 96 -6.22 -21.51 -23.50
C SER A 96 -5.12 -21.29 -22.43
N ASP A 97 -5.58 -21.14 -21.18
CA ASP A 97 -5.00 -21.62 -19.91
C ASP A 97 -3.88 -20.89 -19.14
N ASN A 98 -3.25 -19.80 -19.60
CA ASN A 98 -2.15 -19.17 -18.82
C ASN A 98 -2.27 -17.68 -18.44
N GLY A 99 -3.20 -16.90 -19.00
CA GLY A 99 -3.31 -15.46 -18.67
C GLY A 99 -3.70 -15.18 -17.22
N SER A 100 -4.69 -15.91 -16.72
CA SER A 100 -5.18 -15.76 -15.35
C SER A 100 -4.13 -16.15 -14.30
N SER A 101 -3.23 -17.10 -14.60
CA SER A 101 -2.20 -17.53 -13.67
C SER A 101 -1.02 -16.55 -13.63
N THR A 102 -0.59 -16.02 -14.77
CA THR A 102 0.49 -15.02 -14.84
C THR A 102 0.10 -13.71 -14.16
N GLY A 103 -1.11 -13.19 -14.43
CA GLY A 103 -1.60 -11.97 -13.77
C GLY A 103 -1.74 -12.14 -12.25
N LYS A 104 -2.18 -13.31 -11.80
CA LYS A 104 -2.25 -13.65 -10.37
C LYS A 104 -0.86 -13.69 -9.72
N ASN A 105 0.12 -14.32 -10.37
CA ASN A 105 1.49 -14.37 -9.87
C ASN A 105 2.10 -12.96 -9.74
N LEU A 106 1.86 -12.07 -10.71
CA LEU A 106 2.29 -10.67 -10.62
C LEU A 106 1.63 -9.97 -9.43
N LEU A 107 0.31 -10.13 -9.25
CA LEU A 107 -0.39 -9.52 -8.11
C LEU A 107 0.14 -10.03 -6.77
N ASP A 108 0.40 -11.34 -6.65
CA ASP A 108 0.98 -11.93 -5.45
C ASP A 108 2.40 -11.38 -5.19
N PHE A 109 3.22 -11.26 -6.23
CA PHE A 109 4.54 -10.62 -6.15
C PHE A 109 4.46 -9.15 -5.69
N LEU A 110 3.55 -8.38 -6.30
CA LEU A 110 3.36 -6.96 -6.01
C LEU A 110 2.88 -6.77 -4.56
N LYS A 111 1.95 -7.60 -4.08
CA LYS A 111 1.47 -7.58 -2.69
C LYS A 111 2.56 -7.94 -1.68
N LEU A 112 3.47 -8.84 -2.03
CA LEU A 112 4.62 -9.19 -1.19
C LEU A 112 5.69 -8.08 -1.17
N SER A 113 5.79 -7.29 -2.23
CA SER A 113 6.81 -6.26 -2.41
C SER A 113 6.26 -4.87 -2.12
N THR A 114 6.17 -4.50 -0.83
CA THR A 114 5.55 -3.23 -0.38
C THR A 114 6.06 -1.96 -1.07
N ASN A 115 7.36 -1.89 -1.38
CA ASN A 115 7.96 -0.76 -2.10
C ASN A 115 7.52 -0.68 -3.56
N ILE A 116 7.49 -1.82 -4.26
CA ILE A 116 7.03 -1.89 -5.65
C ILE A 116 5.52 -1.70 -5.73
N TRP A 117 4.77 -2.19 -4.73
CA TRP A 117 3.33 -1.94 -4.58
C TRP A 117 3.02 -0.45 -4.66
N GLY A 118 3.75 0.39 -3.93
CA GLY A 118 3.59 1.85 -3.98
C GLY A 118 3.86 2.44 -5.37
N ILE A 119 4.83 1.90 -6.11
CA ILE A 119 5.16 2.34 -7.48
C ILE A 119 4.09 1.94 -8.48
N ALA A 120 3.43 0.79 -8.28
CA ALA A 120 2.35 0.29 -9.11
C ALA A 120 1.06 1.14 -9.06
N HIS A 121 0.92 2.04 -8.07
CA HIS A 121 -0.17 3.03 -8.03
C HIS A 121 -0.04 4.12 -9.10
N ILE A 122 1.07 4.14 -9.84
CA ILE A 122 1.26 5.03 -10.98
C ILE A 122 0.91 4.23 -12.24
N PRO A 123 -0.19 4.55 -12.98
CA PRO A 123 -0.68 3.71 -14.07
C PRO A 123 0.37 3.39 -15.15
N VAL A 124 1.20 4.37 -15.53
CA VAL A 124 2.27 4.13 -16.52
C VAL A 124 3.36 3.18 -16.00
N ASN A 125 3.64 3.19 -14.69
CA ASN A 125 4.56 2.23 -14.11
C ASN A 125 3.94 0.84 -14.06
N LEU A 126 2.65 0.73 -13.73
CA LEU A 126 1.94 -0.55 -13.75
C LEU A 126 1.92 -1.16 -15.15
N GLU A 127 1.66 -0.36 -16.18
CA GLU A 127 1.72 -0.79 -17.58
C GLU A 127 3.11 -1.35 -17.95
N LEU A 128 4.18 -0.66 -17.55
CA LEU A 128 5.55 -1.10 -17.80
C LEU A 128 5.91 -2.36 -17.00
N ILE A 129 5.47 -2.46 -15.74
CA ILE A 129 5.63 -3.66 -14.91
C ILE A 129 4.93 -4.85 -15.58
N CYS A 130 3.69 -4.68 -16.03
CA CYS A 130 2.94 -5.75 -16.72
C CYS A 130 3.62 -6.15 -18.03
N SER A 131 4.07 -5.18 -18.82
CA SER A 131 4.78 -5.43 -20.08
C SER A 131 6.06 -6.23 -19.87
N LEU A 132 6.83 -5.88 -18.84
CA LEU A 132 8.04 -6.62 -18.50
C LEU A 132 7.76 -8.03 -18.00
N TRP A 133 6.72 -8.19 -17.17
CA TRP A 133 6.34 -9.46 -16.61
C TRP A 133 5.78 -10.43 -17.67
N ALA A 134 5.17 -9.90 -18.74
CA ALA A 134 4.75 -10.68 -19.90
C ALA A 134 5.93 -11.34 -20.62
N ASP A 135 7.09 -10.67 -20.65
CA ASP A 135 8.30 -11.17 -21.32
C ASP A 135 9.12 -12.12 -20.43
N THR A 136 9.04 -12.01 -19.09
CA THR A 136 9.82 -12.84 -18.17
C THR A 136 9.17 -12.93 -16.79
N ASP A 137 8.93 -14.16 -16.29
CA ASP A 137 8.48 -14.38 -14.91
C ASP A 137 9.63 -14.16 -13.91
N TRP A 138 9.48 -13.16 -13.05
CA TRP A 138 10.46 -12.79 -12.03
C TRP A 138 10.11 -13.28 -10.63
N SER A 139 9.14 -14.18 -10.49
CA SER A 139 8.71 -14.73 -9.19
C SER A 139 9.86 -15.33 -8.36
N ILE A 140 10.96 -15.72 -9.02
CA ILE A 140 12.18 -16.25 -8.37
C ILE A 140 12.98 -15.13 -7.66
N THR A 141 12.92 -13.90 -8.16
CA THR A 141 13.58 -12.70 -7.60
C THR A 141 12.77 -12.17 -6.42
N ARG A 142 12.84 -12.87 -5.28
CA ARG A 142 12.03 -12.60 -4.09
C ARG A 142 12.26 -11.23 -3.43
N GLU A 143 13.36 -10.56 -3.75
CA GLU A 143 13.71 -9.23 -3.20
C GLU A 143 14.23 -8.36 -4.37
N LEU A 144 13.32 -7.58 -4.98
CA LEU A 144 13.64 -6.62 -6.04
C LEU A 144 13.49 -5.19 -5.48
N THR A 145 14.53 -4.37 -5.61
CA THR A 145 14.49 -2.96 -5.19
C THR A 145 13.82 -2.08 -6.26
N ILE A 146 13.37 -0.88 -5.90
CA ILE A 146 12.78 0.04 -6.89
C ILE A 146 13.84 0.40 -7.94
N THR A 147 15.09 0.57 -7.53
CA THR A 147 16.21 0.86 -8.43
C THR A 147 16.42 -0.24 -9.45
N GLN A 148 16.42 -1.50 -9.02
CA GLN A 148 16.55 -2.65 -9.91
C GLN A 148 15.35 -2.77 -10.86
N LEU A 149 14.14 -2.44 -10.40
CA LEU A 149 12.96 -2.39 -11.26
C LEU A 149 13.11 -1.34 -12.37
N TYR A 150 13.54 -0.12 -12.03
CA TYR A 150 13.74 0.94 -13.03
C TYR A 150 14.90 0.65 -13.98
N ASP A 151 15.95 -0.01 -13.50
CA ASP A 151 17.02 -0.49 -14.35
C ASP A 151 16.53 -1.56 -15.34
N LYS A 152 15.70 -2.52 -14.91
CA LYS A 152 15.04 -3.49 -15.80
C LYS A 152 14.12 -2.83 -16.81
N ILE A 153 13.29 -1.87 -16.39
CA ILE A 153 12.45 -1.06 -17.28
C ILE A 153 13.31 -0.36 -18.33
N THR A 154 14.42 0.24 -17.92
CA THR A 154 15.33 0.98 -18.80
C THR A 154 16.01 0.06 -19.80
N GLU A 155 16.49 -1.11 -19.36
CA GLU A 155 17.06 -2.13 -20.25
C GLU A 155 16.05 -2.56 -21.31
N TRP A 156 14.82 -2.87 -20.91
CA TRP A 156 13.75 -3.27 -21.83
C TRP A 156 13.39 -2.19 -22.84
N LEU A 157 13.28 -0.93 -22.40
CA LEU A 157 13.04 0.21 -23.29
C LEU A 157 14.19 0.40 -24.29
N CYS A 158 15.43 0.24 -23.86
CA CYS A 158 16.59 0.28 -24.74
C CYS A 158 16.55 -0.83 -25.79
N ARG A 159 16.26 -2.08 -25.37
CA ARG A 159 16.13 -3.22 -26.30
C ARG A 159 15.07 -2.96 -27.37
N ARG A 160 13.88 -2.55 -26.94
CA ARG A 160 12.76 -2.21 -27.84
C ARG A 160 13.08 -1.03 -28.76
N TYR A 161 13.82 -0.03 -28.28
CA TYR A 161 14.30 1.09 -29.10
C TYR A 161 15.27 0.62 -30.19
N LEU A 162 16.25 -0.22 -29.84
CA LEU A 162 17.22 -0.77 -30.78
C LEU A 162 16.55 -1.61 -31.87
N GLU A 163 15.58 -2.45 -31.50
CA GLU A 163 14.83 -3.29 -32.45
C GLU A 163 13.95 -2.44 -33.38
N LYS A 164 13.15 -1.52 -32.82
CA LYS A 164 12.17 -0.77 -33.61
C LYS A 164 12.74 0.39 -34.41
N GLN A 165 13.71 1.12 -33.85
CA GLN A 165 14.22 2.35 -34.46
C GLN A 165 15.56 2.15 -35.17
N ARG A 166 16.36 1.15 -34.76
CA ARG A 166 17.67 0.88 -35.37
C ARG A 166 17.75 -0.47 -36.09
N ASN A 167 16.71 -1.30 -36.03
CA ASN A 167 16.67 -2.63 -36.63
C ASN A 167 17.84 -3.53 -36.20
N ILE A 168 18.24 -3.41 -34.92
CA ILE A 168 19.30 -4.20 -34.29
C ILE A 168 18.64 -5.31 -33.47
N GLU A 169 19.02 -6.57 -33.73
CA GLU A 169 18.55 -7.72 -32.96
C GLU A 169 19.22 -7.75 -31.58
N THR A 170 18.42 -7.76 -30.50
CA THR A 170 18.97 -7.62 -29.13
C THR A 170 19.02 -8.93 -28.35
N ILE A 171 18.48 -10.02 -28.90
CA ILE A 171 18.32 -11.31 -28.21
C ILE A 171 19.65 -11.84 -27.64
N LEU A 172 20.76 -11.66 -28.37
CA LEU A 172 22.10 -12.12 -27.97
C LEU A 172 22.92 -11.06 -27.22
N MET A 173 22.40 -9.84 -27.06
CA MET A 173 23.12 -8.75 -26.41
C MET A 173 23.05 -8.87 -24.88
N THR A 174 24.19 -8.74 -24.21
CA THR A 174 24.22 -8.60 -22.76
C THR A 174 23.66 -7.24 -22.33
N LYS A 175 23.28 -7.09 -21.04
CA LYS A 175 22.87 -5.78 -20.49
C LYS A 175 23.93 -4.71 -20.78
N GLU A 176 25.21 -5.01 -20.57
CA GLU A 176 26.30 -4.05 -20.83
C GLU A 176 26.35 -3.63 -22.31
N ASP A 177 26.16 -4.56 -23.25
CA ASP A 177 26.14 -4.26 -24.68
C ASP A 177 24.98 -3.34 -25.06
N VAL A 178 23.80 -3.56 -24.48
CA VAL A 178 22.61 -2.73 -24.71
C VAL A 178 22.87 -1.30 -24.24
N TYR A 179 23.37 -1.14 -23.01
CA TYR A 179 23.65 0.18 -22.43
C TYR A 179 24.77 0.90 -23.18
N LYS A 180 25.81 0.18 -23.60
CA LYS A 180 26.89 0.72 -24.43
C LYS A 180 26.37 1.19 -25.79
N THR A 181 25.44 0.47 -26.39
CA THR A 181 24.84 0.83 -27.69
C THR A 181 23.91 2.04 -27.57
N CYS A 182 23.19 2.16 -26.45
CA CYS A 182 22.27 3.27 -26.15
C CYS A 182 22.92 4.41 -25.34
N HIS A 183 24.25 4.43 -25.18
CA HIS A 183 24.91 5.34 -24.23
C HIS A 183 24.61 6.82 -24.50
N LYS A 184 24.44 7.22 -25.77
CA LYS A 184 24.11 8.60 -26.15
C LYS A 184 22.68 8.96 -25.77
N GLU A 185 21.73 8.09 -26.07
CA GLU A 185 20.33 8.23 -25.65
C GLU A 185 20.22 8.36 -24.13
N LEU A 186 20.89 7.48 -23.40
CA LEU A 186 20.89 7.47 -21.94
C LEU A 186 21.56 8.73 -21.38
N ALA A 187 22.75 9.10 -21.86
CA ALA A 187 23.45 10.31 -21.42
C ALA A 187 22.62 11.58 -21.66
N PHE A 188 21.89 11.64 -22.78
CA PHE A 188 20.96 12.73 -23.08
C PHE A 188 19.81 12.78 -22.07
N LEU A 189 19.16 11.66 -21.78
CA LEU A 189 18.09 11.59 -20.77
C LEU A 189 18.59 11.95 -19.37
N GLU A 190 19.76 11.45 -18.99
CA GLU A 190 20.44 11.72 -17.71
C GLU A 190 20.72 13.22 -17.54
N SER A 191 21.27 13.86 -18.57
CA SER A 191 21.52 15.31 -18.58
C SER A 191 20.22 16.12 -18.52
N MET A 192 19.21 15.74 -19.30
CA MET A 192 17.89 16.41 -19.29
C MET A 192 17.22 16.32 -17.92
N ALA A 193 17.22 15.12 -17.34
CA ALA A 193 16.64 14.85 -16.03
C ALA A 193 17.28 15.68 -14.93
N PHE A 194 18.61 15.61 -14.81
CA PHE A 194 19.36 16.33 -13.77
C PHE A 194 19.21 17.84 -13.90
N ASN A 195 19.33 18.40 -15.11
CA ASN A 195 19.19 19.84 -15.31
C ASN A 195 17.74 20.33 -15.06
N GLY A 196 16.73 19.52 -15.43
CA GLY A 196 15.32 19.82 -15.11
C GLY A 196 15.10 19.87 -13.60
N MET A 197 15.68 18.92 -12.88
CA MET A 197 15.63 18.88 -11.42
C MET A 197 16.37 20.03 -10.75
N LYS A 198 17.58 20.37 -11.23
CA LYS A 198 18.35 21.51 -10.73
C LYS A 198 17.58 22.83 -10.84
N THR A 199 16.74 22.96 -11.88
CA THR A 199 15.87 24.13 -12.08
C THR A 199 14.51 24.00 -11.42
N ASN A 200 14.26 22.91 -10.69
CA ASN A 200 12.99 22.60 -10.03
C ASN A 200 11.81 22.56 -11.03
N THR A 201 12.01 21.99 -12.22
CA THR A 201 11.01 21.91 -13.30
C THR A 201 10.71 20.47 -13.72
N ILE A 202 9.43 20.19 -14.00
CA ILE A 202 8.96 18.95 -14.67
C ILE A 202 8.85 19.20 -16.18
N ILE A 203 8.43 20.41 -16.56
CA ILE A 203 8.36 20.84 -17.96
C ILE A 203 9.75 21.30 -18.40
N LEU A 204 10.33 20.55 -19.32
CA LEU A 204 11.65 20.75 -19.88
C LEU A 204 11.54 21.63 -21.12
N ARG A 205 11.93 22.89 -20.98
CA ARG A 205 11.87 23.88 -22.06
C ARG A 205 12.88 23.57 -23.18
N PRO A 206 12.63 24.04 -24.41
CA PRO A 206 13.54 23.93 -25.55
C PRO A 206 14.98 24.36 -25.28
N THR A 207 15.17 25.39 -24.45
CA THR A 207 16.51 25.88 -24.08
C THR A 207 17.31 24.84 -23.31
N LEU A 208 16.65 24.07 -22.45
CA LEU A 208 17.26 22.99 -21.71
C LEU A 208 17.59 21.80 -22.61
N LEU A 209 16.71 21.48 -23.54
CA LEU A 209 16.94 20.45 -24.56
C LEU A 209 18.18 20.78 -25.41
N LYS A 210 18.28 22.02 -25.91
CA LYS A 210 19.43 22.48 -26.69
C LYS A 210 20.72 22.45 -25.87
N LYS A 211 20.64 22.75 -24.57
CA LYS A 211 21.77 22.63 -23.65
C LYS A 211 22.20 21.16 -23.48
N ALA A 212 21.27 20.26 -23.19
CA ALA A 212 21.58 18.84 -23.00
C ALA A 212 22.17 18.20 -24.26
N LEU A 213 21.66 18.53 -25.46
CA LEU A 213 22.25 18.08 -26.73
C LEU A 213 23.72 18.53 -26.86
N LYS A 214 24.01 19.77 -26.49
CA LYS A 214 25.38 20.32 -26.51
C LYS A 214 26.27 19.63 -25.48
N ASP A 215 25.81 19.48 -24.25
CA ASP A 215 26.58 18.89 -23.15
C ASP A 215 26.90 17.40 -23.41
N CYS A 216 26.05 16.70 -24.14
CA CYS A 216 26.23 15.29 -24.51
C CYS A 216 26.91 15.09 -25.88
N GLU A 217 27.36 16.16 -26.54
CA GLU A 217 27.94 16.11 -27.90
C GLU A 217 27.06 15.35 -28.91
N CYS A 218 25.73 15.50 -28.79
CA CYS A 218 24.75 14.81 -29.60
C CYS A 218 24.08 15.76 -30.61
N SER A 219 23.99 15.34 -31.87
CA SER A 219 23.21 16.01 -32.90
C SER A 219 22.01 15.15 -33.31
N LEU A 220 20.84 15.78 -33.47
CA LEU A 220 19.67 15.11 -34.05
C LEU A 220 19.85 14.78 -35.54
N GLN A 221 20.90 15.29 -36.18
CA GLN A 221 21.29 14.84 -37.52
C GLN A 221 21.95 13.46 -37.48
N ASP A 222 22.78 13.21 -36.46
CA ASP A 222 23.49 11.94 -36.28
C ASP A 222 22.62 10.90 -35.55
N HIS A 223 21.68 11.37 -34.74
CA HIS A 223 20.75 10.55 -33.95
C HIS A 223 19.29 11.03 -34.13
N PRO A 224 18.66 10.77 -35.29
CA PRO A 224 17.32 11.28 -35.60
C PRO A 224 16.22 10.75 -34.68
N HIS A 225 16.44 9.59 -34.06
CA HIS A 225 15.48 8.92 -33.17
C HIS A 225 15.78 9.11 -31.67
N LEU A 226 16.66 10.05 -31.31
CA LEU A 226 17.07 10.29 -29.92
C LEU A 226 15.87 10.53 -28.96
N LEU A 227 14.81 11.18 -29.46
CA LEU A 227 13.60 11.47 -28.68
C LEU A 227 12.60 10.30 -28.65
N ASN A 228 12.85 9.21 -29.38
CA ASN A 228 11.90 8.10 -29.59
C ASN A 228 12.07 6.94 -28.60
N ILE A 229 12.94 7.06 -27.60
CA ILE A 229 13.14 6.03 -26.55
C ILE A 229 11.91 5.84 -25.65
N GLY A 230 10.87 6.67 -25.81
CA GLY A 230 9.53 6.46 -25.27
C GLY A 230 9.27 7.08 -23.88
N ILE A 231 10.34 7.45 -23.17
CA ILE A 231 10.31 8.02 -21.82
C ILE A 231 10.07 9.53 -21.83
N LEU A 232 10.54 10.23 -22.86
CA LEU A 232 10.36 11.66 -23.04
C LEU A 232 9.19 11.91 -23.98
N LYS A 233 8.23 12.74 -23.59
CA LYS A 233 7.07 13.15 -24.39
C LYS A 233 7.10 14.63 -24.67
N SER A 234 6.55 15.04 -25.82
CA SER A 234 6.35 16.44 -26.21
C SER A 234 4.86 16.82 -26.07
N PHE A 235 4.57 18.09 -25.77
CA PHE A 235 3.19 18.58 -25.79
C PHE A 235 2.67 18.66 -27.25
N ASN A 236 1.48 18.09 -27.49
CA ASN A 236 0.79 17.88 -28.80
C ASN A 236 1.29 16.70 -29.68
N ARG A 237 0.38 15.72 -29.87
CA ARG A 237 0.50 14.49 -30.68
C ARG A 237 0.49 14.76 -32.20
N GLN A 238 1.50 15.42 -32.75
CA GLN A 238 1.80 15.30 -34.19
C GLN A 238 3.24 14.82 -34.39
N ALA A 239 3.36 13.73 -35.15
CA ALA A 239 4.55 13.00 -35.61
C ALA A 239 5.82 13.16 -34.74
N VAL A 240 6.06 12.14 -33.91
CA VAL A 240 7.23 11.96 -33.03
C VAL A 240 8.52 11.83 -33.86
N GLY A 241 9.59 12.54 -33.49
CA GLY A 241 10.95 12.36 -34.02
C GLY A 241 11.38 13.30 -35.16
N THR A 242 10.90 14.56 -35.21
CA THR A 242 11.33 15.54 -36.24
C THR A 242 12.05 16.74 -35.64
N LYS A 243 12.82 17.48 -36.47
CA LYS A 243 13.54 18.72 -36.06
C LYS A 243 12.61 19.78 -35.42
N ILE A 244 11.32 19.73 -35.73
CA ILE A 244 10.25 20.60 -35.20
C ILE A 244 10.03 20.36 -33.70
N GLU A 245 10.34 19.17 -33.17
CA GLU A 245 10.16 18.88 -31.75
C GLU A 245 11.16 19.60 -30.86
N THR A 246 12.34 20.01 -31.37
CA THR A 246 13.36 20.70 -30.58
C THR A 246 12.91 22.05 -30.01
N ASP A 247 11.85 22.63 -30.56
CA ASP A 247 11.27 23.89 -30.12
C ASP A 247 10.00 23.69 -29.26
N LYS A 248 9.67 22.45 -28.89
CA LYS A 248 8.55 22.12 -28.00
C LYS A 248 9.00 21.93 -26.55
N ASP A 249 8.06 22.15 -25.63
CA ASP A 249 8.19 21.71 -24.25
C ASP A 249 8.09 20.18 -24.16
N HIS A 250 8.92 19.59 -23.31
CA HIS A 250 8.95 18.15 -23.07
C HIS A 250 8.72 17.82 -21.60
N TYR A 251 8.39 16.57 -21.32
CA TYR A 251 8.27 16.04 -19.97
C TYR A 251 8.57 14.54 -19.97
N PHE A 252 9.08 14.05 -18.84
CA PHE A 252 9.18 12.61 -18.62
C PHE A 252 7.78 12.02 -18.41
N VAL A 253 7.53 10.80 -18.90
CA VAL A 253 6.23 10.11 -18.75
C VAL A 253 5.72 10.08 -17.30
N HIS A 254 6.64 10.08 -16.33
CA HIS A 254 6.34 10.32 -14.93
C HIS A 254 7.58 10.92 -14.21
N LEU A 255 7.38 11.64 -13.10
CA LEU A 255 8.45 12.26 -12.31
C LEU A 255 9.49 11.24 -11.84
N SER A 256 9.07 10.04 -11.47
CA SER A 256 9.98 8.97 -11.03
C SER A 256 11.02 8.57 -12.09
N PHE A 257 10.70 8.67 -13.39
CA PHE A 257 11.69 8.48 -14.45
C PHE A 257 12.69 9.64 -14.50
N GLN A 258 12.21 10.87 -14.35
CA GLN A 258 13.10 12.03 -14.22
C GLN A 258 14.03 11.84 -13.03
N GLU A 259 13.53 11.40 -11.88
CA GLU A 259 14.34 11.11 -10.69
C GLU A 259 15.36 9.99 -10.94
N TYR A 260 14.96 8.89 -11.59
CA TYR A 260 15.84 7.77 -11.91
C TYR A 260 17.00 8.18 -12.84
N PHE A 261 16.71 8.89 -13.94
CA PHE A 261 17.75 9.35 -14.87
C PHE A 261 18.65 10.43 -14.24
N ALA A 262 18.11 11.30 -13.37
CA ALA A 262 18.94 12.22 -12.62
C ALA A 262 19.84 11.51 -11.61
N ALA A 263 19.37 10.42 -10.99
CA ALA A 263 20.20 9.60 -10.11
C ALA A 263 21.36 8.96 -10.87
N ARG A 264 21.12 8.43 -12.08
CA ARG A 264 22.18 7.91 -12.97
C ARG A 264 23.21 9.00 -13.32
N TYR A 265 22.76 10.21 -13.65
CA TYR A 265 23.66 11.35 -13.86
C TYR A 265 24.52 11.63 -12.63
N LEU A 266 23.91 11.66 -11.44
CA LEU A 266 24.61 11.90 -10.18
C LEU A 266 25.67 10.82 -9.91
N VAL A 267 25.35 9.54 -10.11
CA VAL A 267 26.30 8.43 -9.97
C VAL A 267 27.51 8.65 -10.88
N ALA A 268 27.29 8.98 -12.16
CA ALA A 268 28.37 9.29 -13.10
C ALA A 268 29.17 10.55 -12.70
N ALA A 269 28.51 11.54 -12.09
CA ALA A 269 29.13 12.78 -11.63
C ALA A 269 29.90 12.65 -10.31
N LEU A 270 29.69 11.57 -9.55
CA LEU A 270 30.41 11.25 -8.32
C LEU A 270 31.70 10.44 -8.56
N VAL A 271 31.94 10.00 -9.79
CA VAL A 271 33.18 9.32 -10.19
C VAL A 271 34.37 10.25 -9.97
N ASP A 272 35.46 9.70 -9.40
CA ASP A 272 36.64 10.43 -8.98
C ASP A 272 37.33 11.19 -10.14
N PRO A 273 37.54 12.53 -10.04
CA PRO A 273 37.12 13.42 -8.95
C PRO A 273 35.65 13.82 -9.05
N PRO A 274 34.89 13.81 -7.92
CA PRO A 274 33.47 14.13 -7.93
C PRO A 274 33.23 15.58 -8.34
N ARG A 275 32.23 15.81 -9.20
CA ARG A 275 31.85 17.15 -9.66
C ARG A 275 31.26 17.94 -8.48
N PRO A 276 31.75 19.18 -8.19
CA PRO A 276 31.26 19.99 -7.07
C PRO A 276 29.74 20.23 -7.10
N GLU A 277 29.19 20.42 -8.30
CA GLU A 277 27.76 20.62 -8.53
C GLU A 277 26.90 19.44 -8.05
N ALA A 278 27.38 18.20 -8.21
CA ALA A 278 26.65 17.02 -7.77
C ALA A 278 26.62 16.92 -6.23
N ILE A 279 27.75 17.21 -5.58
CA ILE A 279 27.85 17.24 -4.11
C ILE A 279 26.94 18.34 -3.55
N GLU A 280 26.98 19.54 -4.13
CA GLU A 280 26.12 20.65 -3.71
C GLU A 280 24.64 20.32 -3.89
N PHE A 281 24.27 19.71 -5.02
CA PHE A 281 22.90 19.26 -5.28
C PHE A 281 22.42 18.29 -4.20
N LEU A 282 23.21 17.25 -3.90
CA LEU A 282 22.87 16.25 -2.87
C LEU A 282 22.70 16.90 -1.49
N LYS A 283 23.59 17.81 -1.08
CA LYS A 283 23.51 18.51 0.21
C LYS A 283 22.26 19.37 0.31
N CYS A 284 21.97 20.17 -0.71
CA CYS A 284 20.86 21.13 -0.69
C CYS A 284 19.48 20.47 -0.86
N ASN A 285 19.40 19.27 -1.45
CA ASN A 285 18.13 18.65 -1.81
C ASN A 285 17.77 17.38 -1.03
N LYS A 286 18.60 16.90 -0.09
CA LYS A 286 18.33 15.64 0.63
C LYS A 286 17.04 15.58 1.45
N TYR A 287 16.40 16.72 1.70
CA TYR A 287 15.08 16.79 2.35
C TYR A 287 13.97 17.31 1.44
N ASN A 288 14.27 17.51 0.16
CA ASN A 288 13.30 17.95 -0.82
C ASN A 288 12.40 16.77 -1.23
N GLN A 289 11.17 16.78 -0.74
CA GLN A 289 10.21 15.71 -1.00
C GLN A 289 9.89 15.52 -2.49
N ARG A 290 10.07 16.56 -3.32
CA ARG A 290 9.86 16.46 -4.77
C ARG A 290 10.82 15.48 -5.44
N PHE A 291 11.99 15.27 -4.86
CA PHE A 291 13.08 14.47 -5.41
C PHE A 291 13.43 13.28 -4.49
N GLY A 292 12.42 12.79 -3.77
CA GLY A 292 12.58 11.77 -2.75
C GLY A 292 13.12 10.45 -3.28
N LEU A 293 12.84 10.08 -4.54
CA LEU A 293 13.32 8.83 -5.13
C LEU A 293 14.75 8.91 -5.66
N VAL A 294 15.28 10.13 -5.89
CA VAL A 294 16.67 10.27 -6.38
C VAL A 294 17.68 9.65 -5.45
N PHE A 295 17.58 9.91 -4.14
CA PHE A 295 18.58 9.43 -3.19
C PHE A 295 18.56 7.90 -3.05
N PRO A 296 17.39 7.25 -2.89
CA PRO A 296 17.30 5.80 -2.98
C PRO A 296 17.85 5.23 -4.29
N PHE A 297 17.54 5.85 -5.44
CA PHE A 297 18.10 5.44 -6.73
C PHE A 297 19.62 5.56 -6.82
N VAL A 298 20.19 6.68 -6.35
CA VAL A 298 21.65 6.86 -6.30
C VAL A 298 22.27 5.78 -5.43
N SER A 299 21.68 5.51 -4.26
CA SER A 299 22.17 4.48 -3.33
C SER A 299 22.18 3.08 -3.98
N GLY A 300 21.08 2.69 -4.62
CA GLY A 300 20.98 1.41 -5.32
C GLY A 300 21.97 1.30 -6.49
N LEU A 301 22.03 2.31 -7.36
CA LEU A 301 22.92 2.31 -8.54
C LEU A 301 24.40 2.29 -8.17
N LEU A 302 24.79 2.93 -7.06
CA LEU A 302 26.18 2.92 -6.59
C LEU A 302 26.66 1.52 -6.23
N THR A 303 25.77 0.66 -5.69
CA THR A 303 26.14 -0.73 -5.38
C THR A 303 26.43 -1.58 -6.62
N GLU A 304 25.84 -1.24 -7.77
CA GLU A 304 26.15 -1.91 -9.05
C GLU A 304 27.46 -1.42 -9.66
N SER A 305 27.86 -0.17 -9.37
CA SER A 305 29.04 0.47 -9.99
C SER A 305 30.40 -0.01 -9.48
N ASN A 306 30.44 -0.77 -8.37
CA ASN A 306 31.65 -1.24 -7.67
C ASN A 306 32.69 -0.14 -7.31
N SER A 307 32.37 1.15 -7.44
CA SER A 307 33.30 2.26 -7.18
C SER A 307 33.26 2.70 -5.72
N GLU A 308 34.25 2.26 -4.94
CA GLU A 308 34.34 2.54 -3.50
C GLU A 308 34.35 4.05 -3.19
N SER A 309 35.12 4.82 -3.95
CA SER A 309 35.23 6.28 -3.76
C SER A 309 33.88 6.99 -3.91
N CYS A 310 33.05 6.54 -4.86
CA CYS A 310 31.73 7.12 -5.10
C CYS A 310 30.77 6.81 -3.94
N ILE A 311 30.77 5.56 -3.47
CA ILE A 311 29.97 5.11 -2.33
C ILE A 311 30.31 5.93 -1.08
N THR A 312 31.61 6.07 -0.77
CA THR A 312 32.06 6.88 0.38
C THR A 312 31.64 8.34 0.21
N THR A 313 31.86 8.94 -0.97
CA THR A 313 31.50 10.34 -1.23
C THR A 313 29.99 10.60 -1.04
N PHE A 314 29.15 9.69 -1.53
CA PHE A 314 27.70 9.78 -1.35
C PHE A 314 27.32 9.71 0.14
N TRP A 315 27.73 8.67 0.86
CA TRP A 315 27.32 8.50 2.26
C TRP A 315 27.88 9.59 3.19
N VAL A 316 29.12 10.05 2.97
CA VAL A 316 29.67 11.22 3.68
C VAL A 316 28.82 12.47 3.42
N THR A 317 28.32 12.64 2.20
CA THR A 317 27.47 13.78 1.83
C THR A 317 26.08 13.68 2.46
N ILE A 318 25.47 12.49 2.45
CA ILE A 318 24.14 12.26 3.03
C ILE A 318 24.16 12.45 4.56
N LEU A 319 25.12 11.81 5.24
CA LEU A 319 25.27 11.85 6.69
C LEU A 319 25.82 13.19 7.23
N GLY A 320 26.44 14.00 6.37
CA GLY A 320 26.98 15.32 6.72
C GLY A 320 25.91 16.42 6.82
N GLU A 321 26.34 17.67 6.92
CA GLU A 321 25.45 18.85 6.95
C GLU A 321 24.78 19.13 5.58
N PRO A 322 23.57 19.74 5.54
CA PRO A 322 22.76 20.17 6.68
C PRO A 322 22.04 19.00 7.37
N LEU A 323 21.99 18.95 8.69
CA LEU A 323 21.20 17.94 9.42
C LEU A 323 19.74 18.39 9.59
N ASP A 324 18.81 17.44 9.52
CA ASP A 324 17.42 17.67 9.91
C ASP A 324 17.38 17.97 11.41
N LEU A 325 16.71 19.06 11.81
CA LEU A 325 16.72 19.58 13.18
C LEU A 325 16.23 18.55 14.20
N VAL A 326 15.22 17.75 13.81
CA VAL A 326 14.65 16.67 14.64
C VAL A 326 15.34 15.33 14.34
N GLY A 327 15.94 15.19 13.16
CA GLY A 327 16.62 13.97 12.68
C GLY A 327 15.71 12.91 12.06
N LEU A 328 14.38 13.05 12.16
CA LEU A 328 13.40 12.08 11.66
C LEU A 328 13.40 11.97 10.13
N ARG A 329 13.52 13.09 9.41
CA ARG A 329 13.65 13.05 7.94
C ARG A 329 14.99 12.48 7.50
N HIS A 330 16.03 12.72 8.30
CA HIS A 330 17.35 12.18 8.04
C HIS A 330 17.38 10.65 8.19
N ILE A 331 16.83 10.10 9.28
CA ILE A 331 16.78 8.64 9.46
C ILE A 331 15.87 7.96 8.43
N GLN A 332 14.75 8.59 8.05
CA GLN A 332 13.90 8.12 6.95
C GLN A 332 14.69 7.99 5.64
N LEU A 333 15.42 9.02 5.26
CA LEU A 333 16.27 9.01 4.08
C LEU A 333 17.31 7.88 4.14
N VAL A 334 17.99 7.73 5.28
CA VAL A 334 19.00 6.68 5.47
C VAL A 334 18.37 5.29 5.33
N ILE A 335 17.23 5.03 5.96
CA ILE A 335 16.52 3.75 5.88
C ILE A 335 16.17 3.40 4.44
N VAL A 336 15.54 4.32 3.71
CA VAL A 336 15.14 4.06 2.32
C VAL A 336 16.35 3.86 1.42
N CYS A 337 17.42 4.65 1.58
CA CYS A 337 18.65 4.47 0.82
C CYS A 337 19.34 3.12 1.13
N VAL A 338 19.38 2.67 2.38
CA VAL A 338 19.96 1.37 2.74
C VAL A 338 19.09 0.22 2.22
N GLU A 339 17.77 0.33 2.27
CA GLU A 339 16.86 -0.67 1.70
C GLU A 339 17.12 -0.88 0.19
N GLU A 340 17.32 0.21 -0.56
CA GLU A 340 17.58 0.16 -2.01
C GLU A 340 18.93 -0.47 -2.39
N THR A 341 19.84 -0.64 -1.44
CA THR A 341 21.06 -1.43 -1.67
C THR A 341 20.79 -2.94 -1.69
N GLY A 342 19.65 -3.39 -1.16
CA GLY A 342 19.30 -4.81 -1.07
C GLY A 342 20.06 -5.59 0.01
N ALA A 343 19.50 -6.74 0.42
CA ALA A 343 19.99 -7.55 1.54
C ALA A 343 21.38 -8.15 1.33
N ASN A 344 21.73 -8.45 0.07
CA ASN A 344 22.99 -9.13 -0.28
C ASN A 344 24.04 -8.17 -0.84
N SER A 345 23.88 -6.85 -0.68
CA SER A 345 24.89 -5.90 -1.16
C SER A 345 26.18 -5.99 -0.36
N ASN A 346 27.31 -6.02 -1.07
CA ASN A 346 28.64 -5.83 -0.50
C ASN A 346 28.92 -4.34 -0.21
N LEU A 347 27.90 -3.60 0.27
CA LEU A 347 28.05 -2.18 0.58
C LEU A 347 29.06 -2.02 1.73
N ARG A 348 30.27 -1.58 1.40
CA ARG A 348 31.28 -1.20 2.39
C ARG A 348 30.76 -0.01 3.20
N GLY A 349 30.72 -0.13 4.52
CA GLY A 349 30.06 0.86 5.40
C GLY A 349 28.65 0.48 5.86
N ARG A 350 28.07 -0.63 5.36
CA ARG A 350 26.74 -1.12 5.79
C ARG A 350 26.65 -1.32 7.31
N PRO A 351 27.62 -1.96 8.00
CA PRO A 351 27.54 -2.15 9.45
C PRO A 351 27.42 -0.82 10.24
N GLU A 352 28.10 0.24 9.79
CA GLU A 352 28.06 1.57 10.38
C GLU A 352 26.69 2.23 10.18
N LEU A 353 26.10 2.08 8.98
CA LEU A 353 24.75 2.56 8.68
C LEU A 353 23.68 1.80 9.49
N ILE A 354 23.80 0.48 9.60
CA ILE A 354 22.91 -0.34 10.44
C ILE A 354 23.06 0.05 11.92
N SER A 355 24.29 0.29 12.39
CA SER A 355 24.55 0.78 13.75
C SER A 355 23.90 2.15 14.00
N TYR A 356 23.92 3.04 13.01
CA TYR A 356 23.23 4.32 13.05
C TYR A 356 21.70 4.14 13.16
N ILE A 357 21.10 3.24 12.37
CA ILE A 357 19.68 2.91 12.45
C ILE A 357 19.32 2.30 13.82
N ILE A 358 20.15 1.37 14.32
CA ILE A 358 19.99 0.75 15.64
C ILE A 358 19.99 1.79 16.77
N LYS A 359 20.86 2.81 16.68
CA LYS A 359 20.91 3.89 17.67
C LYS A 359 19.59 4.67 17.70
N TRP A 360 19.03 4.96 16.52
CA TRP A 360 17.73 5.62 16.41
C TRP A 360 16.57 4.74 16.88
N LEU A 361 16.60 3.44 16.57
CA LEU A 361 15.61 2.48 17.06
C LEU A 361 15.61 2.43 18.58
N LYS A 362 16.78 2.28 19.21
CA LYS A 362 16.94 2.37 20.66
C LYS A 362 16.33 3.66 21.18
N TYR A 363 16.77 4.81 20.68
CA TYR A 363 16.26 6.12 21.12
C TYR A 363 14.73 6.20 21.01
N SER A 364 14.15 5.71 19.91
CA SER A 364 12.70 5.76 19.69
C SER A 364 11.90 4.89 20.66
N VAL A 365 12.43 3.74 21.07
CA VAL A 365 11.77 2.82 22.00
C VAL A 365 11.80 3.36 23.43
N PHE A 366 12.89 4.03 23.82
CA PHE A 366 13.04 4.68 25.13
C PHE A 366 12.40 6.07 25.20
N ALA A 367 12.01 6.66 24.08
CA ALA A 367 11.39 7.98 24.06
C ALA A 367 9.96 7.92 24.60
N GLU A 368 9.58 8.91 25.41
CA GLU A 368 8.21 9.05 25.91
C GLU A 368 7.20 9.42 24.80
N SER A 369 7.68 9.91 23.66
CA SER A 369 6.83 10.31 22.53
C SER A 369 6.56 9.16 21.56
N ASN A 370 5.32 8.71 21.53
CA ASN A 370 4.80 7.74 20.56
C ASN A 370 4.93 8.20 19.09
N ALA A 371 5.17 9.48 18.82
CA ALA A 371 5.31 10.00 17.46
C ALA A 371 6.61 9.53 16.78
N THR A 372 7.72 9.52 17.52
CA THR A 372 9.05 9.14 17.00
C THR A 372 9.08 7.66 16.62
N ILE A 373 8.62 6.78 17.51
CA ILE A 373 8.52 5.34 17.23
C ILE A 373 7.56 5.09 16.07
N LYS A 374 6.39 5.74 16.03
CA LYS A 374 5.42 5.60 14.93
C LYS A 374 6.07 5.93 13.57
N GLN A 375 6.76 7.06 13.44
CA GLN A 375 7.38 7.45 12.17
C GLN A 375 8.51 6.49 11.75
N LEU A 376 9.31 6.03 12.70
CA LEU A 376 10.37 5.07 12.42
C LEU A 376 9.81 3.70 12.03
N THR A 377 8.76 3.25 12.72
CA THR A 377 8.01 2.04 12.38
C THR A 377 7.41 2.12 10.99
N GLU A 378 6.79 3.23 10.60
CA GLU A 378 6.24 3.40 9.23
C GLU A 378 7.33 3.34 8.16
N SER A 379 8.54 3.79 8.49
CA SER A 379 9.69 3.72 7.58
C SER A 379 10.16 2.28 7.43
N LEU A 380 10.36 1.56 8.54
CA LEU A 380 10.78 0.17 8.55
C LEU A 380 9.71 -0.81 8.05
N LYS A 381 8.42 -0.44 8.17
CA LYS A 381 7.29 -1.21 7.62
C LYS A 381 7.42 -1.41 6.11
N ARG A 382 8.06 -0.45 5.43
CA ARG A 382 8.34 -0.48 3.99
C ARG A 382 9.70 -1.09 3.66
N SER A 383 10.52 -1.42 4.65
CA SER A 383 11.90 -1.88 4.46
C SER A 383 12.04 -3.35 4.84
N THR A 384 11.64 -4.23 3.92
CA THR A 384 11.64 -5.68 4.13
C THR A 384 13.04 -6.23 4.37
N SER A 385 14.06 -5.80 3.62
CA SER A 385 15.43 -6.26 3.85
C SER A 385 15.93 -5.83 5.22
N LEU A 386 15.76 -4.56 5.58
CA LEU A 386 16.20 -4.03 6.87
C LEU A 386 15.49 -4.70 8.05
N ALA A 387 14.20 -5.03 7.93
CA ALA A 387 13.47 -5.71 8.99
C ALA A 387 14.08 -7.07 9.39
N HIS A 388 14.80 -7.72 8.46
CA HIS A 388 15.47 -9.02 8.68
C HIS A 388 16.96 -8.90 9.01
N GLU A 389 17.50 -7.69 9.15
CA GLU A 389 18.92 -7.50 9.47
C GLU A 389 19.25 -8.14 10.82
N PRO A 390 20.23 -9.04 10.90
CA PRO A 390 20.54 -9.77 12.13
C PRO A 390 20.77 -8.85 13.33
N ALA A 391 21.47 -7.74 13.14
CA ALA A 391 21.74 -6.77 14.20
C ALA A 391 20.48 -6.05 14.70
N ILE A 392 19.48 -5.84 13.83
CA ILE A 392 18.17 -5.29 14.23
C ILE A 392 17.36 -6.34 14.97
N ILE A 393 17.34 -7.59 14.50
CA ILE A 393 16.66 -8.69 15.20
C ILE A 393 17.26 -8.93 16.59
N ASP A 394 18.59 -8.96 16.70
CA ASP A 394 19.30 -9.11 17.98
C ASP A 394 18.99 -7.95 18.93
N LEU A 395 18.88 -6.72 18.40
CA LEU A 395 18.43 -5.57 19.17
C LEU A 395 17.01 -5.77 19.74
N LEU A 396 16.06 -6.18 18.91
CA LEU A 396 14.67 -6.38 19.34
C LEU A 396 14.60 -7.44 20.44
N ILE A 397 15.33 -8.55 20.28
CA ILE A 397 15.46 -9.59 21.32
C ILE A 397 16.02 -9.01 22.62
N GLN A 398 17.08 -8.21 22.54
CA GLN A 398 17.69 -7.57 23.71
C GLN A 398 16.69 -6.63 24.41
N LEU A 399 15.93 -5.84 23.66
CA LEU A 399 14.98 -4.87 24.23
C LEU A 399 13.74 -5.55 24.82
N LEU A 400 13.31 -6.71 24.31
CA LEU A 400 12.25 -7.53 24.93
C LEU A 400 12.66 -8.08 26.31
N GLN A 401 13.95 -8.16 26.60
CA GLN A 401 14.48 -8.59 27.91
C GLN A 401 14.72 -7.41 28.87
N ASN A 402 14.29 -6.20 28.49
CA ASN A 402 14.46 -5.02 29.34
C ASN A 402 13.59 -5.12 30.61
N LYS A 403 14.05 -4.49 31.69
CA LYS A 403 13.30 -4.44 32.96
C LYS A 403 12.06 -3.55 32.86
N GLU A 404 12.09 -2.52 32.03
CA GLU A 404 11.00 -1.54 31.89
C GLU A 404 9.85 -2.10 31.04
N PRO A 405 8.61 -2.19 31.57
CA PRO A 405 7.46 -2.70 30.83
C PRO A 405 7.15 -1.89 29.57
N ASN A 406 7.25 -0.56 29.63
CA ASN A 406 7.00 0.32 28.49
C ASN A 406 7.93 0.02 27.30
N VAL A 407 9.21 -0.26 27.58
CA VAL A 407 10.19 -0.64 26.55
C VAL A 407 9.78 -1.94 25.89
N LYS A 408 9.44 -2.98 26.67
CA LYS A 408 8.99 -4.27 26.14
C LYS A 408 7.73 -4.12 25.29
N ALA A 409 6.72 -3.40 25.77
CA ALA A 409 5.48 -3.18 25.05
C ALA A 409 5.67 -2.39 23.75
N ASN A 410 6.52 -1.34 23.77
CA ASN A 410 6.89 -0.59 22.58
C ASN A 410 7.58 -1.47 21.53
N VAL A 411 8.45 -2.39 21.97
CA VAL A 411 9.13 -3.33 21.08
C VAL A 411 8.15 -4.35 20.49
N CYS A 412 7.23 -4.89 21.28
CA CYS A 412 6.16 -5.75 20.76
C CYS A 412 5.30 -5.01 19.72
N SER A 413 4.92 -3.76 19.98
CA SER A 413 4.17 -2.92 19.02
C SER A 413 4.95 -2.58 17.75
N LEU A 414 6.26 -2.42 17.86
CA LEU A 414 7.14 -2.27 16.70
C LEU A 414 7.15 -3.57 15.89
N ILE A 415 7.38 -4.72 16.54
CA ILE A 415 7.45 -6.03 15.88
C ILE A 415 6.15 -6.36 15.14
N SER A 416 4.98 -6.07 15.72
CA SER A 416 3.69 -6.35 15.10
C SER A 416 3.47 -5.59 13.78
N LYS A 417 4.23 -4.53 13.52
CA LYS A 417 4.14 -3.71 12.30
C LYS A 417 5.29 -3.95 11.32
N LEU A 418 6.31 -4.71 11.69
CA LEU A 418 7.44 -5.00 10.82
C LEU A 418 7.09 -6.11 9.81
N PRO A 419 7.53 -6.01 8.55
CA PRO A 419 7.29 -7.02 7.52
C PRO A 419 8.21 -8.23 7.71
N LEU A 420 8.05 -8.97 8.81
CA LEU A 420 8.83 -10.17 9.12
C LEU A 420 8.37 -11.35 8.24
N THR A 421 8.89 -11.38 7.02
CA THR A 421 8.59 -12.40 6.03
C THR A 421 9.24 -13.76 6.36
N LYS A 422 10.37 -13.78 7.09
CA LYS A 422 11.12 -14.97 7.49
C LYS A 422 10.91 -15.30 8.99
N THR A 423 11.04 -16.58 9.34
CA THR A 423 10.89 -17.05 10.74
C THR A 423 12.16 -16.77 11.54
N HIS A 424 12.03 -16.07 12.66
CA HIS A 424 13.12 -15.83 13.62
C HIS A 424 12.82 -16.56 14.94
N SER A 425 13.29 -17.80 15.08
CA SER A 425 12.94 -18.66 16.23
C SER A 425 13.29 -18.04 17.60
N LYS A 426 14.45 -17.38 17.72
CA LYS A 426 14.85 -16.68 18.94
C LYS A 426 13.92 -15.51 19.29
N LEU A 427 13.51 -14.74 18.27
CA LEU A 427 12.57 -13.63 18.45
C LEU A 427 11.19 -14.14 18.89
N ILE A 428 10.70 -15.21 18.24
CA ILE A 428 9.44 -15.87 18.62
C ILE A 428 9.51 -16.38 20.07
N HIS A 429 10.62 -16.99 20.47
CA HIS A 429 10.80 -17.46 21.85
C HIS A 429 10.81 -16.30 22.87
N SER A 430 11.46 -15.17 22.54
CA SER A 430 11.42 -13.96 23.37
C SER A 430 10.01 -13.38 23.50
N LEU A 431 9.24 -13.31 22.41
CA LEU A 431 7.83 -12.90 22.45
C LEU A 431 6.96 -13.88 23.26
N THR A 432 7.23 -15.18 23.14
CA THR A 432 6.54 -16.22 23.92
C THR A 432 6.80 -16.07 25.41
N THR A 433 7.99 -15.61 25.79
CA THR A 433 8.31 -15.27 27.18
C THR A 433 7.56 -14.03 27.64
N ALA A 434 7.42 -13.01 26.78
CA ALA A 434 6.68 -11.79 27.06
C ALA A 434 5.16 -12.00 27.25
N LEU A 435 4.58 -13.11 26.75
CA LEU A 435 3.20 -13.51 27.08
C LEU A 435 2.98 -13.81 28.57
N ARG A 436 4.06 -13.99 29.34
CA ARG A 436 4.02 -14.30 30.78
C ARG A 436 4.57 -13.15 31.63
N ASP A 437 4.64 -11.95 31.06
CA ASP A 437 5.11 -10.77 31.77
C ASP A 437 4.17 -10.40 32.91
N GLU A 438 4.72 -9.85 33.99
CA GLU A 438 3.92 -9.36 35.13
C GLU A 438 2.99 -8.22 34.70
N ASN A 439 3.39 -7.44 33.69
CA ASN A 439 2.61 -6.34 33.17
C ASN A 439 1.67 -6.80 32.03
N ASP A 440 0.36 -6.60 32.23
CA ASP A 440 -0.70 -6.90 31.26
C ASP A 440 -0.50 -6.17 29.93
N TYR A 441 0.00 -4.92 29.98
CA TYR A 441 0.28 -4.14 28.78
C TYR A 441 1.43 -4.76 27.95
N VAL A 442 2.35 -5.50 28.56
CA VAL A 442 3.35 -6.30 27.80
C VAL A 442 2.72 -7.57 27.24
N ARG A 443 1.90 -8.28 28.04
CA ARG A 443 1.26 -9.54 27.64
C ARG A 443 0.37 -9.36 26.40
N HIS A 444 -0.54 -8.39 26.40
CA HIS A 444 -1.43 -8.18 25.24
C HIS A 444 -0.65 -7.74 23.99
N ARG A 445 0.38 -6.87 24.11
CA ARG A 445 1.22 -6.51 22.95
C ARG A 445 2.00 -7.70 22.41
N ALA A 446 2.42 -8.63 23.27
CA ALA A 446 3.08 -9.86 22.84
C ALA A 446 2.11 -10.77 22.05
N CYS A 447 0.83 -10.85 22.48
CA CYS A 447 -0.22 -11.50 21.70
C CYS A 447 -0.37 -10.85 20.31
N ASP A 448 -0.52 -9.51 20.25
CA ASP A 448 -0.64 -8.77 18.99
C ASP A 448 0.53 -9.09 18.04
N ALA A 449 1.77 -9.04 18.56
CA ALA A 449 2.98 -9.30 17.78
C ALA A 449 3.03 -10.73 17.23
N LEU A 450 2.71 -11.73 18.04
CA LEU A 450 2.66 -13.13 17.60
C LEU A 450 1.53 -13.39 16.61
N GLY A 451 0.38 -12.73 16.79
CA GLY A 451 -0.75 -12.77 15.87
C GLY A 451 -0.42 -12.20 14.49
N GLU A 452 0.23 -11.03 14.42
CA GLU A 452 0.67 -10.43 13.14
C GLU A 452 1.75 -11.26 12.43
N MET A 453 2.57 -12.02 13.17
CA MET A 453 3.47 -13.01 12.56
C MET A 453 2.73 -14.22 11.98
N GLY A 454 1.48 -14.45 12.41
CA GLY A 454 0.56 -15.47 11.93
C GLY A 454 1.14 -16.89 11.94
N ASP A 455 0.90 -17.62 10.86
CA ASP A 455 1.35 -19.00 10.63
C ASP A 455 2.83 -19.29 10.89
N LYS A 456 3.69 -18.28 10.84
CA LYS A 456 5.15 -18.42 11.05
C LYS A 456 5.50 -18.51 12.53
N ALA A 457 4.66 -17.96 13.40
CA ALA A 457 4.80 -18.02 14.85
C ALA A 457 4.02 -19.17 15.49
N ALA A 458 3.10 -19.82 14.76
CA ALA A 458 2.24 -20.91 15.23
C ALA A 458 2.98 -22.22 15.58
N THR A 459 3.88 -22.16 16.56
CA THR A 459 4.57 -23.31 17.16
C THR A 459 3.78 -23.84 18.35
N SER A 460 3.98 -25.10 18.74
CA SER A 460 3.29 -25.68 19.91
C SER A 460 3.59 -24.93 21.21
N GLU A 461 4.78 -24.33 21.34
CA GLU A 461 5.14 -23.51 22.50
C GLU A 461 4.30 -22.22 22.54
N VAL A 462 4.19 -21.52 21.40
CA VAL A 462 3.40 -20.29 21.26
C VAL A 462 1.91 -20.58 21.48
N ILE A 463 1.36 -21.61 20.84
CA ILE A 463 -0.05 -22.00 21.00
C ILE A 463 -0.37 -22.27 22.47
N ARG A 464 0.48 -23.03 23.18
CA ARG A 464 0.30 -23.29 24.61
C ARG A 464 0.39 -22.02 25.47
N ALA A 465 1.24 -21.07 25.10
CA ALA A 465 1.32 -19.80 25.82
C ALA A 465 0.07 -18.92 25.57
N LEU A 466 -0.44 -18.88 24.33
CA LEU A 466 -1.69 -18.19 24.00
C LEU A 466 -2.91 -18.85 24.66
N LEU A 467 -2.93 -20.18 24.79
CA LEU A 467 -3.96 -20.90 25.54
C LEU A 467 -4.04 -20.45 27.01
N ASN A 468 -2.91 -20.16 27.64
CA ASN A 468 -2.90 -19.60 28.99
C ASN A 468 -3.42 -18.15 29.00
N ALA A 469 -3.07 -17.36 27.97
CA ALA A 469 -3.51 -15.97 27.84
C ALA A 469 -5.02 -15.83 27.58
N LEU A 470 -5.69 -16.85 27.04
CA LEU A 470 -7.16 -16.89 26.95
C LEU A 470 -7.84 -16.90 28.32
N GLY A 471 -7.16 -17.35 29.38
CA GLY A 471 -7.65 -17.34 30.75
C GLY A 471 -7.02 -16.26 31.62
N ASP A 472 -6.45 -15.22 31.01
CA ASP A 472 -5.82 -14.11 31.73
C ASP A 472 -6.84 -13.26 32.49
N GLU A 473 -6.41 -12.67 33.61
CA GLU A 473 -7.25 -11.78 34.41
C GLU A 473 -7.64 -10.51 33.65
N GLU A 474 -6.76 -10.04 32.77
CA GLU A 474 -6.97 -8.80 32.02
C GLU A 474 -7.72 -9.05 30.72
N ILE A 475 -8.78 -8.28 30.50
CA ILE A 475 -9.69 -8.41 29.36
C ILE A 475 -8.94 -8.22 28.05
N GLY A 476 -8.07 -7.21 27.98
CA GLY A 476 -7.26 -6.92 26.80
C GLY A 476 -6.33 -8.06 26.41
N VAL A 477 -5.83 -8.84 27.38
CA VAL A 477 -4.97 -9.99 27.10
C VAL A 477 -5.78 -11.15 26.53
N ARG A 478 -6.99 -11.41 27.07
CA ARG A 478 -7.90 -12.44 26.55
C ARG A 478 -8.33 -12.15 25.11
N ILE A 479 -8.71 -10.91 24.81
CA ILE A 479 -9.06 -10.44 23.46
C ILE A 479 -7.88 -10.66 22.50
N SER A 480 -6.70 -10.11 22.81
CA SER A 480 -5.53 -10.25 21.93
C SER A 480 -5.09 -11.71 21.76
N ALA A 481 -5.33 -12.59 22.75
CA ALA A 481 -5.06 -14.02 22.62
C ALA A 481 -6.01 -14.70 21.63
N CYS A 482 -7.32 -14.40 21.67
CA CYS A 482 -8.28 -14.84 20.67
C CYS A 482 -7.86 -14.36 19.27
N ASP A 483 -7.57 -13.07 19.12
CA ASP A 483 -7.19 -12.46 17.84
C ASP A 483 -5.90 -13.07 17.27
N ALA A 484 -4.92 -13.35 18.13
CA ALA A 484 -3.67 -13.99 17.73
C ALA A 484 -3.90 -15.41 17.20
N LEU A 485 -4.73 -16.20 17.88
CA LEU A 485 -5.12 -17.55 17.43
C LEU A 485 -5.93 -17.49 16.13
N ALA A 486 -6.81 -16.50 16.00
CA ALA A 486 -7.59 -16.23 14.79
C ALA A 486 -6.68 -15.97 13.57
N LYS A 487 -5.63 -15.16 13.75
CA LYS A 487 -4.63 -14.85 12.70
C LYS A 487 -3.68 -16.02 12.37
N MET A 488 -3.51 -16.97 13.29
CA MET A 488 -2.82 -18.24 13.04
C MET A 488 -3.71 -19.32 12.39
N SER A 489 -5.03 -19.05 12.34
CA SER A 489 -6.05 -19.80 11.58
C SER A 489 -5.83 -21.32 11.62
N ASP A 490 -5.59 -21.91 10.47
CA ASP A 490 -5.50 -23.34 10.20
C ASP A 490 -4.45 -24.10 11.02
N LYS A 491 -3.38 -23.43 11.44
CA LYS A 491 -2.31 -24.03 12.26
C LYS A 491 -2.64 -24.03 13.75
N ALA A 492 -3.47 -23.10 14.19
CA ALA A 492 -3.92 -23.01 15.57
C ALA A 492 -5.17 -23.87 15.85
N ALA A 493 -5.88 -24.34 14.82
CA ALA A 493 -7.11 -25.15 14.90
C ALA A 493 -6.91 -26.58 15.48
N THR A 494 -6.38 -26.67 16.70
CA THR A 494 -6.24 -27.90 17.48
C THR A 494 -7.44 -28.08 18.41
N SER A 495 -7.71 -29.31 18.85
CA SER A 495 -8.80 -29.59 19.78
C SER A 495 -8.67 -28.84 21.11
N GLU A 496 -7.44 -28.63 21.59
CA GLU A 496 -7.17 -27.87 22.82
C GLU A 496 -7.53 -26.39 22.66
N VAL A 497 -7.17 -25.79 21.52
CA VAL A 497 -7.51 -24.40 21.18
C VAL A 497 -9.01 -24.23 21.01
N ILE A 498 -9.66 -25.13 20.28
CA ILE A 498 -11.12 -25.10 20.09
C ILE A 498 -11.82 -25.15 21.45
N ARG A 499 -11.40 -26.04 22.36
CA ARG A 499 -11.99 -26.14 23.70
C ARG A 499 -11.76 -24.88 24.55
N ALA A 500 -10.62 -24.21 24.40
CA ALA A 500 -10.37 -22.96 25.11
C ALA A 500 -11.21 -21.81 24.54
N LEU A 501 -11.37 -21.72 23.21
CA LEU A 501 -12.26 -20.74 22.57
C LEU A 501 -13.74 -20.96 22.94
N LEU A 502 -14.16 -22.23 23.14
CA LEU A 502 -15.49 -22.54 23.66
C LEU A 502 -15.74 -21.95 25.05
N ASN A 503 -14.72 -21.88 25.90
CA ASN A 503 -14.84 -21.21 27.20
C ASN A 503 -14.92 -19.68 27.01
N ALA A 504 -14.12 -19.11 26.10
CA ALA A 504 -14.13 -17.69 25.79
C ALA A 504 -15.45 -17.20 25.16
N LEU A 505 -16.21 -18.07 24.48
CA LEU A 505 -17.58 -17.78 24.05
C LEU A 505 -18.56 -17.55 25.21
N GLY A 506 -18.23 -18.04 26.41
CA GLY A 506 -19.00 -17.82 27.63
C GLY A 506 -18.37 -16.79 28.57
N ASP A 507 -17.42 -16.00 28.09
CA ASP A 507 -16.76 -14.95 28.89
C ASP A 507 -17.76 -13.86 29.29
N GLU A 508 -17.54 -13.25 30.46
CA GLU A 508 -18.39 -12.17 30.96
C GLU A 508 -18.30 -10.93 30.05
N GLU A 509 -17.15 -10.71 29.43
CA GLU A 509 -16.89 -9.56 28.57
C GLU A 509 -17.31 -9.81 27.13
N VAL A 510 -18.13 -8.89 26.61
CA VAL A 510 -18.70 -8.94 25.26
C VAL A 510 -17.59 -9.04 24.21
N ASP A 511 -16.55 -8.22 24.33
CA ASP A 511 -15.45 -8.17 23.35
C ASP A 511 -14.67 -9.49 23.29
N VAL A 512 -14.54 -10.21 24.42
CA VAL A 512 -13.90 -11.54 24.44
C VAL A 512 -14.78 -12.56 23.71
N ARG A 513 -16.10 -12.53 23.92
CA ARG A 513 -17.06 -13.39 23.21
C ARG A 513 -17.01 -13.14 21.70
N ILE A 514 -16.94 -11.88 21.28
CA ILE A 514 -16.81 -11.49 19.87
C ILE A 514 -15.51 -12.06 19.27
N SER A 515 -14.36 -11.81 19.91
CA SER A 515 -13.08 -12.32 19.42
C SER A 515 -13.02 -13.85 19.39
N ALA A 516 -13.72 -14.53 20.31
CA ALA A 516 -13.85 -15.99 20.28
C ALA A 516 -14.66 -16.48 19.08
N CYS A 517 -15.78 -15.81 18.74
CA CYS A 517 -16.53 -16.10 17.50
C CYS A 517 -15.66 -15.88 16.25
N ASP A 518 -14.95 -14.74 16.15
CA ASP A 518 -14.05 -14.45 15.02
C ASP A 518 -12.93 -15.49 14.89
N ALA A 519 -12.35 -15.93 16.01
CA ALA A 519 -11.33 -16.99 16.00
C ALA A 519 -11.89 -18.32 15.44
N LEU A 520 -13.09 -18.73 15.87
CA LEU A 520 -13.75 -19.94 15.36
C LEU A 520 -14.14 -19.81 13.89
N GLN A 521 -14.63 -18.64 13.48
CA GLN A 521 -14.92 -18.30 12.08
C GLN A 521 -13.68 -18.47 11.18
N LYS A 522 -12.53 -17.92 11.60
CA LYS A 522 -11.26 -18.02 10.83
C LYS A 522 -10.64 -19.42 10.83
N MET A 523 -11.01 -20.29 11.76
CA MET A 523 -10.67 -21.72 11.73
C MET A 523 -11.63 -22.54 10.85
N GLY A 524 -12.83 -21.97 10.57
CA GLY A 524 -13.85 -22.50 9.67
C GLY A 524 -14.13 -23.99 9.86
N ASP A 525 -14.01 -24.72 8.77
CA ASP A 525 -14.31 -26.14 8.63
C ASP A 525 -13.59 -27.09 9.61
N LYS A 526 -12.43 -26.68 10.16
CA LYS A 526 -11.69 -27.45 11.16
C LYS A 526 -12.26 -27.31 12.56
N ALA A 527 -12.92 -26.19 12.84
CA ALA A 527 -13.59 -25.93 14.11
C ALA A 527 -15.02 -26.49 14.14
N ALA A 528 -15.58 -26.92 13.00
CA ALA A 528 -16.95 -27.42 12.82
C ALA A 528 -17.23 -28.76 13.54
N THR A 529 -17.13 -28.77 14.87
CA THR A 529 -17.47 -29.88 15.75
C THR A 529 -18.86 -29.66 16.33
N SER A 530 -19.52 -30.74 16.77
CA SER A 530 -20.85 -30.64 17.38
C SER A 530 -20.89 -29.77 18.65
N GLU A 531 -19.78 -29.68 19.39
CA GLU A 531 -19.67 -28.84 20.58
C GLU A 531 -19.60 -27.36 20.22
N VAL A 532 -18.79 -27.02 19.20
CA VAL A 532 -18.69 -25.66 18.67
C VAL A 532 -20.01 -25.19 18.08
N ILE A 533 -20.67 -26.03 17.27
CA ILE A 533 -21.98 -25.72 16.69
C ILE A 533 -23.00 -25.40 17.80
N ARG A 534 -23.03 -26.20 18.89
CA ARG A 534 -23.94 -25.96 20.02
C ARG A 534 -23.62 -24.65 20.75
N ALA A 535 -22.35 -24.33 20.93
CA ALA A 535 -21.95 -23.07 21.56
C ALA A 535 -22.32 -21.86 20.68
N LEU A 536 -22.15 -21.95 19.36
CA LEU A 536 -22.56 -20.91 18.43
C LEU A 536 -24.08 -20.73 18.38
N ILE A 537 -24.87 -21.81 18.51
CA ILE A 537 -26.33 -21.70 18.67
C ILE A 537 -26.70 -20.88 19.91
N ASN A 538 -25.97 -21.05 21.02
CA ASN A 538 -26.19 -20.22 22.22
C ASN A 538 -25.78 -18.76 21.96
N ALA A 539 -24.66 -18.53 21.27
CA ALA A 539 -24.18 -17.19 20.92
C ALA A 539 -25.13 -16.44 19.95
N LEU A 540 -25.90 -17.16 19.11
CA LEU A 540 -27.00 -16.56 18.34
C LEU A 540 -28.14 -15.99 19.21
N GLY A 541 -28.22 -16.40 20.48
CA GLY A 541 -29.16 -15.86 21.46
C GLY A 541 -28.52 -14.91 22.47
N ASP A 542 -27.29 -14.45 22.22
CA ASP A 542 -26.59 -13.51 23.12
C ASP A 542 -27.33 -12.16 23.19
N GLU A 543 -27.24 -11.51 24.35
CA GLU A 543 -27.82 -10.18 24.55
C GLU A 543 -27.18 -9.13 23.64
N ASN A 544 -25.90 -9.30 23.29
CA ASN A 544 -25.17 -8.39 22.44
C ASN A 544 -25.30 -8.76 20.96
N GLU A 545 -25.70 -7.78 20.15
CA GLU A 545 -25.93 -7.91 18.72
C GLU A 545 -24.67 -8.25 17.92
N CYS A 546 -23.49 -7.79 18.35
CA CYS A 546 -22.24 -8.13 17.69
C CYS A 546 -21.96 -9.62 17.89
N VAL A 547 -22.07 -10.14 19.11
CA VAL A 547 -21.90 -11.59 19.37
C VAL A 547 -22.85 -12.43 18.51
N ARG A 548 -24.12 -12.04 18.42
CA ARG A 548 -25.10 -12.72 17.54
C ARG A 548 -24.66 -12.69 16.07
N SER A 549 -24.20 -11.55 15.55
CA SER A 549 -23.77 -11.44 14.15
C SER A 549 -22.51 -12.26 13.85
N TYR A 550 -21.50 -12.23 14.72
CA TYR A 550 -20.29 -13.02 14.56
C TYR A 550 -20.56 -14.52 14.72
N ALA A 551 -21.58 -14.92 15.50
CA ALA A 551 -22.02 -16.31 15.55
C ALA A 551 -22.64 -16.76 14.21
N CYS A 552 -23.42 -15.90 13.54
CA CYS A 552 -23.91 -16.17 12.18
C CYS A 552 -22.73 -16.36 11.20
N GLU A 553 -21.76 -15.44 11.20
CA GLU A 553 -20.57 -15.51 10.32
C GLU A 553 -19.73 -16.77 10.59
N ALA A 554 -19.58 -17.17 11.86
CA ALA A 554 -18.87 -18.41 12.20
C ALA A 554 -19.59 -19.66 11.67
N LEU A 555 -20.92 -19.72 11.78
CA LEU A 555 -21.72 -20.82 11.23
C LEU A 555 -21.71 -20.84 9.70
N GLU A 556 -21.72 -19.67 9.07
CA GLU A 556 -21.56 -19.49 7.63
C GLU A 556 -20.23 -20.11 7.15
N LYS A 557 -19.10 -19.80 7.79
CA LYS A 557 -17.78 -20.37 7.42
C LYS A 557 -17.62 -21.86 7.68
N MET A 558 -18.48 -22.46 8.50
CA MET A 558 -18.57 -23.92 8.67
C MET A 558 -19.49 -24.58 7.63
N GLY A 559 -20.28 -23.77 6.92
CA GLY A 559 -21.15 -24.12 5.81
C GLY A 559 -21.93 -25.42 6.02
N ASP A 560 -21.74 -26.33 5.08
CA ASP A 560 -22.42 -27.61 4.96
C ASP A 560 -22.35 -28.53 6.19
N LYS A 561 -21.35 -28.36 7.06
CA LYS A 561 -21.19 -29.14 8.31
C LYS A 561 -22.05 -28.57 9.44
N ALA A 562 -22.35 -27.28 9.41
CA ALA A 562 -23.19 -26.61 10.39
C ALA A 562 -24.69 -26.74 10.09
N ALA A 563 -25.08 -27.16 8.88
CA ALA A 563 -26.47 -27.30 8.42
C ALA A 563 -27.27 -28.42 9.13
N THR A 564 -27.40 -28.33 10.45
CA THR A 564 -28.20 -29.18 11.32
C THR A 564 -29.57 -28.54 11.55
N SER A 565 -30.57 -29.33 11.95
CA SER A 565 -31.91 -28.81 12.26
C SER A 565 -31.91 -27.79 13.39
N GLU A 566 -31.02 -27.94 14.38
CA GLU A 566 -30.89 -27.00 15.50
C GLU A 566 -30.35 -25.63 15.03
N VAL A 567 -29.31 -25.64 14.19
CA VAL A 567 -28.76 -24.42 13.59
C VAL A 567 -29.77 -23.75 12.68
N ILE A 568 -30.46 -24.50 11.82
CA ILE A 568 -31.49 -23.98 10.94
C ILE A 568 -32.58 -23.23 11.74
N ARG A 569 -33.04 -23.83 12.85
CA ARG A 569 -34.04 -23.19 13.71
C ARG A 569 -33.51 -21.93 14.39
N ALA A 570 -32.24 -21.92 14.82
CA ALA A 570 -31.63 -20.75 15.40
C ALA A 570 -31.46 -19.61 14.38
N LEU A 571 -31.06 -19.94 13.14
CA LEU A 571 -30.95 -18.98 12.05
C LEU A 571 -32.30 -18.40 11.62
N ILE A 572 -33.39 -19.17 11.68
CA ILE A 572 -34.75 -18.63 11.45
C ILE A 572 -35.07 -17.50 12.44
N ASN A 573 -34.66 -17.63 13.71
CA ASN A 573 -34.84 -16.55 14.68
C ASN A 573 -33.95 -15.35 14.34
N ALA A 574 -32.70 -15.58 13.96
CA ALA A 574 -31.75 -14.53 13.57
C ALA A 574 -32.17 -13.77 12.29
N LEU A 575 -32.90 -14.42 11.36
CA LEU A 575 -33.51 -13.76 10.20
C LEU A 575 -34.57 -12.72 10.60
N GLY A 576 -35.16 -12.85 11.79
CA GLY A 576 -36.13 -11.91 12.36
C GLY A 576 -35.55 -11.03 13.47
N ASP A 577 -34.23 -10.94 13.60
CA ASP A 577 -33.56 -10.14 14.63
C ASP A 577 -33.86 -8.63 14.48
N GLU A 578 -33.86 -7.91 15.61
CA GLU A 578 -34.07 -6.46 15.59
C GLU A 578 -32.94 -5.71 14.88
N VAL A 579 -31.73 -6.26 14.91
CA VAL A 579 -30.54 -5.64 14.31
C VAL A 579 -30.33 -6.12 12.88
N GLU A 580 -30.27 -5.15 11.95
CA GLU A 580 -30.05 -5.40 10.52
C GLU A 580 -28.83 -6.28 10.22
N ARG A 581 -27.75 -6.10 11.00
CA ARG A 581 -26.50 -6.86 10.83
C ARG A 581 -26.73 -8.34 11.06
N VAL A 582 -27.44 -8.68 12.12
CA VAL A 582 -27.75 -10.08 12.46
C VAL A 582 -28.63 -10.69 11.37
N ARG A 583 -29.63 -9.95 10.88
CA ARG A 583 -30.53 -10.42 9.81
C ARG A 583 -29.80 -10.75 8.52
N TYR A 584 -28.93 -9.86 8.01
CA TYR A 584 -28.24 -10.15 6.76
C TYR A 584 -27.17 -11.25 6.93
N CYS A 585 -26.46 -11.29 8.06
CA CYS A 585 -25.52 -12.39 8.35
C CYS A 585 -26.25 -13.74 8.44
N ALA A 586 -27.48 -13.76 8.94
CA ALA A 586 -28.31 -14.97 8.95
C ALA A 586 -28.72 -15.40 7.53
N CYS A 587 -29.10 -14.45 6.66
CA CYS A 587 -29.35 -14.74 5.23
C CYS A 587 -28.10 -15.33 4.56
N GLU A 588 -26.92 -14.76 4.82
CA GLU A 588 -25.64 -15.23 4.26
C GLU A 588 -25.28 -16.64 4.75
N ALA A 589 -25.45 -16.92 6.05
CA ALA A 589 -25.25 -18.26 6.59
C ALA A 589 -26.19 -19.29 5.97
N VAL A 590 -27.48 -18.95 5.79
CA VAL A 590 -28.46 -19.82 5.13
C VAL A 590 -28.12 -20.03 3.65
N TRP A 591 -27.63 -18.98 2.97
CA TRP A 591 -27.16 -19.07 1.59
C TRP A 591 -25.99 -20.05 1.44
N GLU A 592 -24.97 -19.96 2.28
CA GLU A 592 -23.82 -20.87 2.23
C GLU A 592 -24.20 -22.34 2.53
N MET A 593 -25.20 -22.58 3.38
CA MET A 593 -25.75 -23.93 3.62
C MET A 593 -26.57 -24.50 2.45
N GLY A 594 -27.01 -23.64 1.53
CA GLY A 594 -27.73 -24.00 0.30
C GLY A 594 -28.87 -25.00 0.50
N ASP A 595 -28.88 -26.05 -0.33
CA ASP A 595 -29.93 -27.07 -0.37
C ASP A 595 -30.16 -27.80 0.97
N LYS A 596 -29.20 -27.79 1.90
CA LYS A 596 -29.35 -28.43 3.21
C LYS A 596 -30.21 -27.60 4.15
N ALA A 597 -30.22 -26.27 3.99
CA ALA A 597 -31.08 -25.37 4.75
C ALA A 597 -32.48 -25.21 4.15
N ALA A 598 -32.73 -25.75 2.94
CA ALA A 598 -33.98 -25.61 2.18
C ALA A 598 -35.17 -26.36 2.81
N THR A 599 -35.61 -25.90 3.98
CA THR A 599 -36.82 -26.34 4.66
C THR A 599 -37.95 -25.34 4.39
N SER A 600 -39.20 -25.79 4.50
CA SER A 600 -40.36 -24.90 4.29
C SER A 600 -40.41 -23.70 5.25
N GLU A 601 -39.83 -23.82 6.44
CA GLU A 601 -39.76 -22.75 7.43
C GLU A 601 -38.73 -21.70 7.04
N VAL A 602 -37.54 -22.13 6.61
CA VAL A 602 -36.50 -21.23 6.11
C VAL A 602 -36.96 -20.52 4.84
N ILE A 603 -37.56 -21.22 3.88
CA ILE A 603 -38.09 -20.60 2.65
C ILE A 603 -39.09 -19.49 3.01
N ARG A 604 -40.00 -19.73 3.97
CA ARG A 604 -40.95 -18.70 4.42
C ARG A 604 -40.26 -17.53 5.10
N ALA A 605 -39.26 -17.78 5.94
CA ALA A 605 -38.47 -16.73 6.59
C ALA A 605 -37.72 -15.88 5.56
N LEU A 606 -37.12 -16.49 4.54
CA LEU A 606 -36.45 -15.78 3.44
C LEU A 606 -37.43 -14.98 2.59
N ILE A 607 -38.63 -15.49 2.30
CA ILE A 607 -39.68 -14.73 1.61
C ILE A 607 -40.05 -13.47 2.42
N ASN A 608 -40.13 -13.56 3.74
CA ASN A 608 -40.37 -12.38 4.58
C ASN A 608 -39.18 -11.41 4.52
N ALA A 609 -37.94 -11.92 4.52
CA ALA A 609 -36.73 -11.12 4.41
C ALA A 609 -36.58 -10.38 3.05
N LEU A 610 -37.27 -10.82 1.99
CA LEU A 610 -37.39 -10.05 0.75
C LEU A 610 -38.17 -8.74 0.92
N GLY A 611 -38.94 -8.60 2.00
CA GLY A 611 -39.65 -7.37 2.35
C GLY A 611 -38.92 -6.52 3.40
N ASP A 612 -37.67 -6.85 3.75
CA ASP A 612 -36.90 -6.13 4.77
C ASP A 612 -36.62 -4.68 4.36
N GLU A 613 -36.52 -3.78 5.33
CA GLU A 613 -36.19 -2.37 5.07
C GLU A 613 -34.76 -2.20 4.52
N VAL A 614 -33.85 -3.10 4.87
CA VAL A 614 -32.43 -3.03 4.49
C VAL A 614 -32.16 -3.79 3.19
N GLU A 615 -31.52 -3.13 2.24
CA GLU A 615 -31.25 -3.69 0.90
C GLU A 615 -30.35 -4.93 0.95
N ARG A 616 -29.38 -4.96 1.87
CA ARG A 616 -28.50 -6.11 2.06
C ARG A 616 -29.28 -7.36 2.46
N VAL A 617 -30.22 -7.22 3.40
CA VAL A 617 -31.06 -8.35 3.84
C VAL A 617 -31.86 -8.89 2.66
N ARG A 618 -32.49 -8.01 1.88
CA ARG A 618 -33.25 -8.39 0.68
C ARG A 618 -32.38 -9.08 -0.37
N SER A 619 -31.21 -8.52 -0.66
CA SER A 619 -30.26 -9.08 -1.63
C SER A 619 -29.79 -10.48 -1.24
N TYR A 620 -29.34 -10.66 0.01
CA TYR A 620 -28.90 -11.99 0.49
C TYR A 620 -30.06 -12.98 0.58
N ALA A 621 -31.29 -12.53 0.85
CA ALA A 621 -32.47 -13.39 0.78
C ALA A 621 -32.75 -13.89 -0.65
N CYS A 622 -32.61 -13.02 -1.67
CA CYS A 622 -32.67 -13.42 -3.08
C CYS A 622 -31.61 -14.49 -3.40
N LEU A 623 -30.36 -14.24 -2.99
CA LEU A 623 -29.25 -15.17 -3.21
C LEU A 623 -29.49 -16.52 -2.53
N ALA A 624 -29.93 -16.51 -1.26
CA ALA A 624 -30.26 -17.71 -0.49
C ALA A 624 -31.34 -18.56 -1.19
N LEU A 625 -32.45 -17.94 -1.59
CA LEU A 625 -33.52 -18.64 -2.31
C LEU A 625 -33.06 -19.21 -3.65
N GLY A 626 -32.24 -18.46 -4.40
CA GLY A 626 -31.66 -18.95 -5.66
C GLY A 626 -30.71 -20.14 -5.45
N ARG A 627 -29.91 -20.11 -4.38
CA ARG A 627 -28.93 -21.15 -4.05
C ARG A 627 -29.57 -22.48 -3.62
N MET A 628 -30.80 -22.44 -3.12
CA MET A 628 -31.61 -23.62 -2.78
C MET A 628 -32.25 -24.32 -3.99
N SER A 629 -32.12 -23.74 -5.19
CA SER A 629 -32.48 -24.35 -6.47
C SER A 629 -33.90 -24.98 -6.48
N ASP A 630 -34.03 -26.19 -7.01
CA ASP A 630 -35.29 -26.94 -7.16
C ASP A 630 -36.09 -27.07 -5.86
N LYS A 631 -35.44 -27.03 -4.69
CA LYS A 631 -36.13 -27.13 -3.38
C LYS A 631 -36.88 -25.85 -3.01
N ALA A 632 -36.41 -24.71 -3.48
CA ALA A 632 -37.07 -23.41 -3.29
C ALA A 632 -37.96 -23.01 -4.48
N ALA A 633 -37.98 -23.78 -5.58
CA ALA A 633 -38.74 -23.51 -6.81
C ALA A 633 -40.28 -23.66 -6.67
N THR A 634 -40.86 -23.02 -5.67
CA THR A 634 -42.30 -22.95 -5.44
C THR A 634 -42.89 -21.73 -6.16
N SER A 635 -44.18 -21.78 -6.49
CA SER A 635 -44.88 -20.64 -7.08
C SER A 635 -44.86 -19.40 -6.19
N GLU A 636 -44.78 -19.59 -4.87
CA GLU A 636 -44.68 -18.51 -3.89
C GLU A 636 -43.34 -17.78 -3.99
N VAL A 637 -42.23 -18.55 -3.99
CA VAL A 637 -40.87 -18.00 -4.13
C VAL A 637 -40.71 -17.30 -5.49
N ILE A 638 -41.15 -17.92 -6.58
CA ILE A 638 -41.07 -17.32 -7.92
C ILE A 638 -41.79 -15.98 -7.95
N ARG A 639 -42.99 -15.89 -7.37
CA ARG A 639 -43.73 -14.63 -7.29
C ARG A 639 -43.01 -13.59 -6.41
N ALA A 640 -42.41 -14.01 -5.30
CA ALA A 640 -41.67 -13.10 -4.43
C ALA A 640 -40.42 -12.55 -5.12
N LEU A 641 -39.65 -13.39 -5.82
CA LEU A 641 -38.47 -12.98 -6.59
C LEU A 641 -38.86 -12.09 -7.79
N LEU A 642 -39.98 -12.38 -8.47
CA LEU A 642 -40.50 -11.50 -9.53
C LEU A 642 -40.85 -10.10 -9.01
N ASN A 643 -41.34 -9.99 -7.76
CA ASN A 643 -41.56 -8.70 -7.13
C ASN A 643 -40.23 -7.99 -6.80
N ALA A 644 -39.20 -8.75 -6.38
CA ALA A 644 -37.87 -8.20 -6.09
C ALA A 644 -37.17 -7.62 -7.35
N LEU A 645 -37.53 -8.05 -8.57
CA LEU A 645 -37.09 -7.38 -9.81
C LEU A 645 -37.55 -5.92 -9.92
N GLY A 646 -38.59 -5.54 -9.16
CA GLY A 646 -39.08 -4.17 -9.05
C GLY A 646 -38.48 -3.38 -7.89
N ASP A 647 -37.50 -3.93 -7.17
CA ASP A 647 -36.85 -3.26 -6.03
C ASP A 647 -36.16 -1.96 -6.46
N GLU A 648 -36.09 -1.00 -5.56
CA GLU A 648 -35.42 0.29 -5.81
C GLU A 648 -33.91 0.11 -5.96
N ASN A 649 -33.32 -0.86 -5.24
CA ASN A 649 -31.88 -1.13 -5.25
C ASN A 649 -31.47 -2.05 -6.41
N GLU A 650 -30.39 -1.68 -7.11
CA GLU A 650 -29.89 -2.45 -8.25
C GLU A 650 -29.32 -3.81 -7.90
N CYS A 651 -28.73 -4.00 -6.72
CA CYS A 651 -28.18 -5.28 -6.29
C CYS A 651 -29.28 -6.30 -5.93
N VAL A 652 -30.47 -5.82 -5.56
CA VAL A 652 -31.62 -6.67 -5.21
C VAL A 652 -32.35 -7.15 -6.48
N ARG A 653 -32.40 -6.29 -7.51
CA ARG A 653 -32.93 -6.63 -8.84
C ARG A 653 -32.02 -7.61 -9.57
#